data_AF-G6G038-F1
#
_entry.id   AF-G6G038-F1
#
_cell.length_a   1.000
_cell.length_b   1.000
_cell.length_c   1.000
_cell.angle_alpha   90.00
_cell.angle_beta   90.00
_cell.angle_gamma   90.00
#
_symmetry.space_group_name_H-M   'P 1'
#
loop_
_entity.id
_entity.type
_entity.pdbx_description
1 polymer ?
#
loop_
_entity_poly.entity_id
_entity_poly.type
_entity_poly.pdbx_seq_one_letter_code
_entity_poly.pdbx_strand_id
1 'polypeptide(L)'
;MRSRNIIGLLMLLLFLFPLPAFPQAERTPLTLELLQERLRTPTVREGSLSVDLRQMMIDLRPENAAFRDAFYQLLRKELQKTGSKPLGLDLSNSLIQGDFIGSDLGLRTPLYAQAIAPIFTAAEQEQLESLRVVCLQSLTVALPSSKDCRSLLATPAAASDISVFRGSLVLEKTHFTGKVQFSNTFFLQSVNVQGAIFNQQANWQETRFGRSASFANATFRRESQWQSSIFFDKANFKQTQFQENAYFQESFFADTANFNQANFKLLAKFNRAQWQGNADFSGVRFINSAQFTKAIFNEFLFLEEATFEQAVTFREAQFHQPVNLRGASILNQADFSDAGFAKTAFLNVSGLAFNSNQAKILGNSGQIGKKLVVATLQGNQNVLRNLGQNFRQLQQIADANQIEYTKQQLRLAELSRRLVGININDASKKSLVNLGFSPTQAEAIIRRRQIKPFRNTSELLSLADIDLETYTKLSPQIVVGEPLFLGGWLLLAWNWLTLSLLLLLSGYGTDFRLVFGVGTIAIAYFGWLFWLIDRLRRLYPSAIIPTVDESIWMLTSFSVLTLLGLLAIFRSAEQPWLTLACLVIIIVPVPVILLLRLYQQGRYHDLMDTSYFTEDGSMRQLRLLIGRLPVIPRYEIFRDRYMPLLWDRRWNWLNYYDFSLNNLLRLGFNDVRLRDKHLPGIISTLAWYQWSLGILYITLLLWTLSRTIPGLNLLIYLK
;
A
#
# COMPACT_ATOMS: atom_id res chain seq x y z
N MET A 1 1.87 -7.35 -49.53
CA MET A 1 0.57 -8.03 -49.34
C MET A 1 0.60 -9.52 -49.75
N ARG A 2 1.73 -10.25 -49.55
CA ARG A 2 1.86 -11.68 -49.88
C ARG A 2 2.46 -12.56 -48.77
N SER A 3 2.94 -11.98 -47.65
CA SER A 3 3.53 -12.72 -46.53
C SER A 3 2.56 -13.01 -45.36
N ARG A 4 1.37 -12.40 -45.36
CA ARG A 4 0.37 -12.57 -44.28
C ARG A 4 -0.53 -13.79 -44.44
N ASN A 5 -0.63 -14.37 -45.64
CA ASN A 5 -1.51 -15.51 -45.91
C ASN A 5 -0.86 -16.88 -45.63
N ILE A 6 0.47 -16.96 -45.55
CA ILE A 6 1.19 -18.23 -45.29
C ILE A 6 1.13 -18.60 -43.80
N ILE A 7 1.15 -17.60 -42.91
CA ILE A 7 1.06 -17.81 -41.45
C ILE A 7 -0.37 -18.23 -41.04
N GLY A 8 -1.39 -17.72 -41.73
CA GLY A 8 -2.79 -18.13 -41.51
C GLY A 8 -3.07 -19.58 -41.96
N LEU A 9 -2.43 -20.03 -43.04
CA LEU A 9 -2.57 -21.41 -43.53
C LEU A 9 -1.86 -22.44 -42.64
N LEU A 10 -0.69 -22.08 -42.07
CA LEU A 10 0.04 -22.92 -41.12
C LEU A 10 -0.68 -23.06 -39.77
N MET A 11 -1.41 -22.02 -39.33
CA MET A 11 -2.28 -22.09 -38.14
C MET A 11 -3.50 -22.99 -38.34
N LEU A 12 -4.04 -23.08 -39.57
CA LEU A 12 -5.20 -23.95 -39.87
C LEU A 12 -4.80 -25.43 -39.98
N LEU A 13 -3.59 -25.73 -40.45
CA LEU A 13 -3.07 -27.11 -40.56
C LEU A 13 -2.68 -27.74 -39.21
N LEU A 14 -2.46 -26.93 -38.17
CA LEU A 14 -2.21 -27.40 -36.80
C LEU A 14 -3.47 -27.90 -36.07
N PHE A 15 -4.67 -27.64 -36.61
CA PHE A 15 -5.94 -28.14 -36.05
C PHE A 15 -6.40 -29.49 -36.64
N LEU A 16 -5.66 -30.07 -37.60
CA LEU A 16 -6.02 -31.32 -38.28
C LEU A 16 -5.25 -32.55 -37.78
N PHE A 17 -4.38 -32.41 -36.78
CA PHE A 17 -3.71 -33.55 -36.14
C PHE A 17 -4.43 -33.94 -34.84
N PRO A 18 -4.85 -35.20 -34.66
CA PRO A 18 -5.28 -35.67 -33.35
C PRO A 18 -4.13 -35.49 -32.38
N LEU A 19 -4.41 -34.88 -31.23
CA LEU A 19 -3.44 -34.79 -30.13
C LEU A 19 -2.91 -36.21 -29.84
N PRO A 20 -1.58 -36.40 -29.68
CA PRO A 20 -1.06 -37.69 -29.28
C PRO A 20 -1.68 -38.06 -27.93
N ALA A 21 -2.45 -39.16 -27.91
CA ALA A 21 -2.98 -39.72 -26.69
C ALA A 21 -1.78 -40.12 -25.82
N PHE A 22 -1.64 -39.48 -24.65
CA PHE A 22 -0.69 -39.91 -23.64
C PHE A 22 -0.95 -41.38 -23.30
N PRO A 23 0.09 -42.22 -23.13
CA PRO A 23 -0.09 -43.61 -22.72
C PRO A 23 -0.88 -43.63 -21.42
N GLN A 24 -2.11 -44.15 -21.49
CA GLN A 24 -2.95 -44.38 -20.32
C GLN A 24 -2.26 -45.48 -19.52
N ALA A 25 -1.86 -45.18 -18.29
CA ALA A 25 -1.37 -46.22 -17.37
C ALA A 25 -2.40 -47.36 -17.36
N GLU A 26 -1.95 -48.59 -17.53
CA GLU A 26 -2.78 -49.78 -17.43
C GLU A 26 -3.44 -49.79 -16.05
N ARG A 27 -4.74 -49.49 -16.01
CA ARG A 27 -5.54 -49.47 -14.78
C ARG A 27 -6.32 -50.79 -14.70
N THR A 28 -6.29 -51.43 -13.54
CA THR A 28 -7.00 -52.69 -13.32
C THR A 28 -8.46 -52.41 -12.94
N PRO A 29 -9.46 -53.05 -13.57
CA PRO A 29 -10.86 -52.87 -13.18
C PRO A 29 -11.09 -53.45 -11.77
N LEU A 30 -11.72 -52.68 -10.90
CA LEU A 30 -12.02 -53.12 -9.54
C LEU A 30 -13.24 -54.04 -9.55
N THR A 31 -13.04 -55.33 -9.30
CA THR A 31 -14.14 -56.27 -9.06
C THR A 31 -14.52 -56.30 -7.58
N LEU A 32 -15.69 -56.89 -7.27
CA LEU A 32 -16.19 -56.96 -5.90
C LEU A 32 -15.34 -57.90 -5.03
N GLU A 33 -14.80 -58.98 -5.60
CA GLU A 33 -13.89 -59.90 -4.92
C GLU A 33 -12.59 -59.18 -4.55
N LEU A 34 -12.02 -58.42 -5.49
CA LEU A 34 -10.79 -57.66 -5.26
C LEU A 34 -11.01 -56.58 -4.19
N LEU A 35 -12.16 -55.89 -4.20
CA LEU A 35 -12.50 -54.92 -3.16
C LEU A 35 -12.56 -55.59 -1.77
N GLN A 36 -13.22 -56.74 -1.66
CA GLN A 36 -13.29 -57.48 -0.39
C GLN A 36 -11.91 -57.97 0.08
N GLU A 37 -11.05 -58.40 -0.85
CA GLU A 37 -9.66 -58.78 -0.55
C GLU A 37 -8.88 -57.59 0.02
N ARG A 38 -8.93 -56.43 -0.65
CA ARG A 38 -8.25 -55.19 -0.21
C ARG A 38 -8.77 -54.65 1.11
N LEU A 39 -10.05 -54.85 1.42
CA LEU A 39 -10.63 -54.50 2.72
C LEU A 39 -10.14 -55.40 3.85
N ARG A 40 -9.79 -56.65 3.56
CA ARG A 40 -9.23 -57.59 4.55
C ARG A 40 -7.73 -57.40 4.77
N THR A 41 -7.02 -56.78 3.83
CA THR A 41 -5.56 -56.57 3.85
C THR A 41 -5.17 -55.09 3.77
N PRO A 42 -5.60 -54.25 4.73
CA PRO A 42 -5.28 -52.83 4.70
C PRO A 42 -3.78 -52.59 4.90
N THR A 43 -3.25 -51.57 4.22
CA THR A 43 -1.81 -51.26 4.21
C THR A 43 -1.52 -50.06 5.09
N VAL A 44 -0.30 -49.97 5.65
CA VAL A 44 0.13 -48.81 6.44
C VAL A 44 0.85 -47.82 5.53
N ARG A 45 0.35 -46.59 5.46
CA ARG A 45 0.96 -45.48 4.69
C ARG A 45 0.99 -44.22 5.54
N GLU A 46 2.17 -43.59 5.64
CA GLU A 46 2.41 -42.42 6.50
C GLU A 46 1.96 -42.61 7.96
N GLY A 47 2.09 -43.84 8.49
CA GLY A 47 1.67 -44.19 9.85
C GLY A 47 0.17 -44.42 10.05
N SER A 48 -0.66 -44.24 9.00
CA SER A 48 -2.10 -44.50 9.00
C SER A 48 -2.45 -45.79 8.26
N LEU A 49 -3.42 -46.55 8.77
CA LEU A 49 -3.92 -47.77 8.13
C LEU A 49 -4.91 -47.36 7.02
N SER A 50 -4.77 -47.84 5.78
CA SER A 50 -5.61 -47.42 4.65
C SER A 50 -5.99 -48.59 3.74
N VAL A 51 -7.20 -48.53 3.18
CA VAL A 51 -7.61 -49.41 2.07
C VAL A 51 -6.87 -48.98 0.82
N ASP A 52 -6.09 -49.88 0.23
CA ASP A 52 -5.32 -49.62 -1.00
C ASP A 52 -6.15 -49.95 -2.25
N LEU A 53 -6.71 -48.91 -2.88
CA LEU A 53 -7.42 -48.96 -4.16
C LEU A 53 -6.69 -48.13 -5.24
N ARG A 54 -5.36 -48.10 -5.21
CA ARG A 54 -4.53 -47.38 -6.18
C ARG A 54 -4.53 -48.04 -7.56
N GLN A 55 -4.37 -47.21 -8.60
CA GLN A 55 -4.29 -47.64 -10.01
C GLN A 55 -5.50 -48.47 -10.47
N MET A 56 -6.64 -48.28 -9.82
CA MET A 56 -7.88 -49.00 -10.12
C MET A 56 -8.75 -48.21 -11.11
N MET A 57 -9.53 -48.92 -11.91
CA MET A 57 -10.69 -48.38 -12.62
C MET A 57 -11.96 -48.79 -11.86
N ILE A 58 -12.65 -47.80 -11.29
CA ILE A 58 -13.83 -48.00 -10.45
C ILE A 58 -15.05 -47.46 -11.22
N ASP A 59 -15.97 -48.35 -11.59
CA ASP A 59 -17.15 -47.99 -12.37
C ASP A 59 -18.38 -47.80 -11.47
N LEU A 60 -18.70 -46.55 -11.15
CA LEU A 60 -19.84 -46.13 -10.34
C LEU A 60 -20.97 -45.54 -11.19
N ARG A 61 -20.97 -45.74 -12.51
CA ARG A 61 -22.01 -45.21 -13.39
C ARG A 61 -23.36 -45.89 -13.11
N PRO A 62 -24.49 -45.23 -13.44
CA PRO A 62 -25.82 -45.79 -13.21
C PRO A 62 -26.06 -47.16 -13.86
N GLU A 63 -25.38 -47.45 -14.97
CA GLU A 63 -25.46 -48.74 -15.67
C GLU A 63 -24.89 -49.90 -14.83
N ASN A 64 -24.02 -49.61 -13.87
CA ASN A 64 -23.42 -50.57 -12.94
C ASN A 64 -23.88 -50.35 -11.48
N ALA A 65 -25.18 -50.08 -11.29
CA ALA A 65 -25.75 -49.77 -9.98
C ALA A 65 -25.50 -50.85 -8.92
N ALA A 66 -25.54 -52.13 -9.29
CA ALA A 66 -25.32 -53.24 -8.36
C ALA A 66 -23.91 -53.21 -7.75
N PHE A 67 -22.87 -53.02 -8.56
CA PHE A 67 -21.50 -52.87 -8.07
C PHE A 67 -21.35 -51.57 -7.27
N ARG A 68 -21.88 -50.45 -7.77
CA ARG A 68 -21.83 -49.15 -7.09
C ARG A 68 -22.40 -49.24 -5.67
N ASP A 69 -23.58 -49.80 -5.52
CA ASP A 69 -24.26 -49.88 -4.22
C ASP A 69 -23.50 -50.82 -3.27
N ALA A 70 -23.00 -51.95 -3.77
CA ALA A 70 -22.15 -52.84 -2.99
C ALA A 70 -20.80 -52.19 -2.60
N PHE A 71 -20.20 -51.40 -3.49
CA PHE A 71 -18.96 -50.65 -3.24
C PHE A 71 -19.14 -49.70 -2.06
N TYR A 72 -20.20 -48.87 -2.08
CA TYR A 72 -20.49 -47.97 -0.97
C TYR A 72 -20.82 -48.73 0.32
N GLN A 73 -21.64 -49.79 0.26
CA GLN A 73 -22.00 -50.58 1.45
C GLN A 73 -20.79 -51.22 2.13
N LEU A 74 -19.89 -51.84 1.36
CA LEU A 74 -18.69 -52.50 1.88
C LEU A 74 -17.71 -51.48 2.48
N LEU A 75 -17.43 -50.39 1.78
CA LEU A 75 -16.54 -49.33 2.30
C LEU A 75 -17.14 -48.68 3.55
N ARG A 76 -18.44 -48.38 3.54
CA ARG A 76 -19.15 -47.79 4.67
C ARG A 76 -19.02 -48.66 5.92
N LYS A 77 -19.20 -49.98 5.78
CA LYS A 77 -19.11 -50.94 6.87
C LYS A 77 -17.73 -50.95 7.53
N GLU A 78 -16.65 -50.76 6.77
CA GLU A 78 -15.28 -50.81 7.29
C GLU A 78 -14.80 -49.43 7.79
N LEU A 79 -15.07 -48.36 7.04
CA LEU A 79 -14.64 -46.99 7.37
C LEU A 79 -15.38 -46.40 8.59
N GLN A 80 -16.59 -46.90 8.90
CA GLN A 80 -17.41 -46.42 10.02
C GLN A 80 -17.22 -47.23 11.32
N LYS A 81 -16.36 -48.27 11.33
CA LYS A 81 -16.12 -49.09 12.53
C LYS A 81 -15.57 -48.24 13.69
N THR A 82 -16.13 -48.48 14.87
CA THR A 82 -15.68 -47.91 16.15
C THR A 82 -14.69 -48.83 16.87
N GLY A 83 -13.69 -48.24 17.53
CA GLY A 83 -12.81 -48.93 18.49
C GLY A 83 -11.47 -49.49 17.95
N SER A 84 -11.27 -49.56 16.63
CA SER A 84 -9.97 -49.88 16.01
C SER A 84 -9.25 -48.62 15.49
N LYS A 85 -7.95 -48.70 15.16
CA LYS A 85 -7.25 -47.61 14.44
C LYS A 85 -8.08 -47.19 13.21
N PRO A 86 -8.33 -45.89 13.00
CA PRO A 86 -9.19 -45.43 11.92
C PRO A 86 -8.60 -45.82 10.57
N LEU A 87 -9.44 -46.41 9.72
CA LEU A 87 -9.06 -46.86 8.38
C LEU A 87 -9.25 -45.71 7.38
N GLY A 88 -8.20 -45.39 6.64
CA GLY A 88 -8.19 -44.45 5.52
C GLY A 88 -8.56 -45.08 4.18
N LEU A 89 -8.61 -44.25 3.15
CA LEU A 89 -8.91 -44.65 1.78
C LEU A 89 -7.88 -44.05 0.81
N ASP A 90 -7.22 -44.91 0.04
CA ASP A 90 -6.23 -44.52 -0.96
C ASP A 90 -6.70 -44.91 -2.37
N LEU A 91 -7.01 -43.90 -3.18
CA LEU A 91 -7.46 -43.99 -4.57
C LEU A 91 -6.43 -43.41 -5.54
N SER A 92 -5.15 -43.36 -5.15
CA SER A 92 -4.12 -42.70 -5.95
C SER A 92 -3.98 -43.31 -7.35
N ASN A 93 -3.86 -42.48 -8.37
CA ASN A 93 -3.74 -42.83 -9.79
C ASN A 93 -4.94 -43.60 -10.39
N SER A 94 -6.06 -43.67 -9.66
CA SER A 94 -7.26 -44.39 -10.07
C SER A 94 -8.17 -43.57 -10.99
N LEU A 95 -9.02 -44.25 -11.75
CA LEU A 95 -10.10 -43.68 -12.57
C LEU A 95 -11.43 -44.01 -11.92
N ILE A 96 -12.21 -42.99 -11.57
CA ILE A 96 -13.55 -43.15 -11.02
C ILE A 96 -14.55 -42.70 -12.06
N GLN A 97 -15.34 -43.64 -12.56
CA GLN A 97 -16.36 -43.41 -13.57
C GLN A 97 -17.72 -43.21 -12.90
N GLY A 98 -18.44 -42.14 -13.23
CA GLY A 98 -19.72 -41.82 -12.58
C GLY A 98 -19.56 -40.93 -11.34
N ASP A 99 -20.66 -40.69 -10.63
CA ASP A 99 -20.71 -39.77 -9.49
C ASP A 99 -20.11 -40.42 -8.23
N PHE A 100 -19.23 -39.68 -7.55
CA PHE A 100 -18.56 -40.09 -6.32
C PHE A 100 -19.11 -39.33 -5.12
N ILE A 101 -19.92 -40.00 -4.29
CA ILE A 101 -20.57 -39.47 -3.09
C ILE A 101 -19.71 -39.83 -1.88
N GLY A 102 -18.61 -39.12 -1.71
CA GLY A 102 -17.68 -39.34 -0.60
C GLY A 102 -18.29 -39.05 0.78
N SER A 103 -19.29 -38.16 0.86
CA SER A 103 -20.03 -37.89 2.10
C SER A 103 -20.78 -39.11 2.65
N ASP A 104 -21.09 -40.12 1.83
CA ASP A 104 -21.78 -41.34 2.29
C ASP A 104 -20.86 -42.37 2.94
N LEU A 105 -19.54 -42.20 2.75
CA LEU A 105 -18.52 -43.06 3.36
C LEU A 105 -18.27 -42.71 4.83
N GLY A 106 -18.43 -41.44 5.20
CA GLY A 106 -18.24 -40.96 6.57
C GLY A 106 -19.42 -41.30 7.50
N LEU A 107 -19.14 -41.46 8.79
CA LEU A 107 -20.14 -41.73 9.82
C LEU A 107 -21.06 -40.50 9.97
N ARG A 108 -22.35 -40.66 9.67
CA ARG A 108 -23.34 -39.61 9.92
C ARG A 108 -23.65 -39.53 11.41
N THR A 109 -23.41 -38.37 12.01
CA THR A 109 -23.71 -38.10 13.41
C THR A 109 -24.29 -36.70 13.55
N PRO A 110 -25.23 -36.47 14.47
CA PRO A 110 -25.63 -35.12 14.82
C PRO A 110 -24.53 -34.45 15.66
N LEU A 111 -24.37 -33.13 15.48
CA LEU A 111 -23.46 -32.28 16.27
C LEU A 111 -24.25 -31.62 17.42
N TYR A 112 -24.18 -32.16 18.65
CA TYR A 112 -24.83 -31.57 19.83
C TYR A 112 -23.83 -31.13 20.91
N ALA A 113 -24.15 -30.03 21.59
CA ALA A 113 -23.30 -29.33 22.57
C ALA A 113 -23.10 -30.04 23.93
N GLN A 114 -23.87 -31.08 24.26
CA GLN A 114 -23.88 -31.72 25.59
C GLN A 114 -23.41 -33.18 25.59
N ALA A 115 -23.24 -33.78 24.41
CA ALA A 115 -22.59 -35.07 24.23
C ALA A 115 -22.20 -35.22 22.76
N ILE A 116 -20.96 -34.90 22.40
CA ILE A 116 -20.36 -35.53 21.22
C ILE A 116 -20.54 -37.03 21.46
N ALA A 117 -21.19 -37.73 20.53
CA ALA A 117 -21.59 -39.11 20.76
C ALA A 117 -20.41 -39.90 21.36
N PRO A 118 -20.59 -40.73 22.41
CA PRO A 118 -19.50 -41.52 23.02
C PRO A 118 -18.82 -42.50 22.03
N ILE A 119 -19.30 -42.52 20.79
CA ILE A 119 -18.77 -43.14 19.59
C ILE A 119 -17.40 -42.53 19.18
N PHE A 120 -17.06 -41.31 19.63
CA PHE A 120 -15.78 -40.65 19.33
C PHE A 120 -14.76 -40.80 20.47
N THR A 121 -13.48 -40.92 20.11
CA THR A 121 -12.36 -40.92 21.06
C THR A 121 -12.14 -39.52 21.66
N ALA A 122 -11.45 -39.41 22.80
CA ALA A 122 -11.20 -38.12 23.46
C ALA A 122 -10.49 -37.09 22.54
N ALA A 123 -9.52 -37.52 21.73
CA ALA A 123 -8.84 -36.64 20.78
C ALA A 123 -9.76 -36.17 19.64
N GLU A 124 -10.69 -37.02 19.18
CA GLU A 124 -11.69 -36.63 18.18
C GLU A 124 -12.70 -35.65 18.78
N GLN A 125 -13.08 -35.83 20.05
CA GLN A 125 -13.95 -34.91 20.78
C GLN A 125 -13.33 -33.51 20.89
N GLU A 126 -12.04 -33.42 21.22
CA GLU A 126 -11.31 -32.15 21.27
C GLU A 126 -11.27 -31.44 19.91
N GLN A 127 -11.04 -32.19 18.81
CA GLN A 127 -11.11 -31.62 17.46
C GLN A 127 -12.52 -31.09 17.13
N LEU A 128 -13.57 -31.79 17.55
CA LEU A 128 -14.97 -31.36 17.40
C LEU A 128 -15.31 -30.17 18.31
N GLU A 129 -14.70 -30.03 19.48
CA GLU A 129 -14.83 -28.84 20.32
C GLU A 129 -14.12 -27.62 19.71
N SER A 130 -13.00 -27.81 19.02
CA SER A 130 -12.32 -26.71 18.32
C SER A 130 -13.21 -26.04 17.27
N LEU A 131 -14.10 -26.79 16.60
CA LEU A 131 -15.15 -26.23 15.74
C LEU A 131 -16.08 -25.30 16.48
N ARG A 132 -16.49 -25.66 17.70
CA ARG A 132 -17.40 -24.85 18.50
C ARG A 132 -16.76 -23.51 18.81
N VAL A 133 -15.49 -23.51 19.24
CA VAL A 133 -14.74 -22.28 19.52
C VAL A 133 -14.61 -21.42 18.26
N VAL A 134 -14.27 -22.02 17.12
CA VAL A 134 -14.14 -21.30 15.84
C VAL A 134 -15.50 -20.74 15.37
N CYS A 135 -16.59 -21.50 15.52
CA CYS A 135 -17.95 -21.01 15.26
C CYS A 135 -18.34 -19.85 16.19
N LEU A 136 -17.97 -19.92 17.46
CA LEU A 136 -18.21 -18.82 18.41
C LEU A 136 -17.40 -17.57 18.02
N GLN A 137 -16.14 -17.74 17.64
CA GLN A 137 -15.29 -16.64 17.16
C GLN A 137 -15.84 -16.01 15.88
N SER A 138 -16.30 -16.81 14.92
CA SER A 138 -16.87 -16.28 13.67
C SER A 138 -18.16 -15.47 13.89
N LEU A 139 -18.93 -15.77 14.93
CA LEU A 139 -20.10 -15.00 15.35
C LEU A 139 -19.74 -13.63 15.97
N THR A 140 -18.60 -13.52 16.65
CA THR A 140 -18.17 -12.23 17.26
C THR A 140 -17.74 -11.17 16.23
N VAL A 141 -17.44 -11.57 14.99
CA VAL A 141 -16.91 -10.68 13.93
C VAL A 141 -17.94 -10.44 12.80
N ALA A 142 -19.22 -10.75 13.06
CA ALA A 142 -20.38 -10.59 12.19
C ALA A 142 -20.45 -11.54 10.98
N LEU A 143 -21.05 -12.74 11.15
CA LEU A 143 -22.26 -13.20 10.41
C LEU A 143 -22.77 -14.61 10.85
N PRO A 144 -24.10 -14.86 10.85
CA PRO A 144 -24.73 -16.14 11.22
C PRO A 144 -25.35 -16.90 10.02
N SER A 145 -24.59 -17.17 8.95
CA SER A 145 -25.11 -17.83 7.73
C SER A 145 -24.72 -19.30 7.54
N SER A 146 -23.71 -19.83 8.23
CA SER A 146 -23.50 -21.28 8.20
C SER A 146 -24.65 -21.95 8.99
N LYS A 147 -25.38 -22.87 8.35
CA LYS A 147 -26.46 -23.64 8.99
C LYS A 147 -25.97 -24.34 10.27
N ASP A 148 -24.68 -24.67 10.32
CA ASP A 148 -24.08 -25.43 11.39
C ASP A 148 -23.63 -24.61 12.60
N CYS A 149 -23.20 -23.34 12.46
CA CYS A 149 -22.99 -22.54 13.68
C CYS A 149 -24.33 -22.25 14.38
N ARG A 150 -25.46 -22.23 13.65
CA ARG A 150 -26.78 -22.23 14.28
C ARG A 150 -27.11 -23.56 14.93
N SER A 151 -26.82 -24.70 14.29
CA SER A 151 -27.12 -26.02 14.86
C SER A 151 -26.30 -26.35 16.11
N LEU A 152 -25.02 -25.95 16.13
CA LEU A 152 -24.12 -26.04 17.29
C LEU A 152 -24.56 -25.19 18.50
N LEU A 153 -25.36 -24.16 18.25
CA LEU A 153 -25.91 -23.25 19.27
C LEU A 153 -27.41 -23.46 19.54
N ALA A 154 -28.09 -24.27 18.71
CA ALA A 154 -29.53 -24.50 18.80
C ALA A 154 -29.86 -25.68 19.72
N THR A 155 -31.08 -25.65 20.24
CA THR A 155 -31.71 -26.76 20.96
C THR A 155 -31.87 -28.01 20.07
N PRO A 156 -32.00 -29.23 20.64
CA PRO A 156 -31.90 -30.51 19.94
C PRO A 156 -32.76 -30.70 18.67
N ALA A 157 -33.84 -29.94 18.50
CA ALA A 157 -34.81 -30.10 17.42
C ALA A 157 -34.37 -29.57 16.04
N ALA A 158 -33.21 -28.91 15.92
CA ALA A 158 -32.74 -28.28 14.67
C ALA A 158 -31.34 -28.74 14.21
N ALA A 159 -30.84 -29.88 14.71
CA ALA A 159 -29.49 -30.34 14.38
C ALA A 159 -29.38 -30.91 12.97
N SER A 160 -28.34 -30.49 12.27
CA SER A 160 -27.88 -31.04 11.00
C SER A 160 -26.95 -32.24 11.27
N ASP A 161 -27.18 -33.35 10.57
CA ASP A 161 -26.25 -34.47 10.55
C ASP A 161 -25.01 -34.12 9.74
N ILE A 162 -23.82 -34.29 10.34
CA ILE A 162 -22.52 -34.15 9.66
C ILE A 162 -21.97 -35.53 9.31
N SER A 163 -21.29 -35.66 8.17
CA SER A 163 -20.54 -36.88 7.82
C SER A 163 -19.13 -36.80 8.38
N VAL A 164 -18.70 -37.74 9.22
CA VAL A 164 -17.34 -37.75 9.81
C VAL A 164 -16.48 -38.85 9.18
N PHE A 165 -15.41 -38.45 8.53
CA PHE A 165 -14.39 -39.31 7.94
C PHE A 165 -13.19 -39.39 8.89
N ARG A 166 -12.99 -40.56 9.52
CA ARG A 166 -11.98 -40.76 10.58
C ARG A 166 -10.56 -41.00 10.07
N GLY A 167 -10.42 -41.69 8.93
CA GLY A 167 -9.13 -42.03 8.34
C GLY A 167 -8.58 -40.94 7.42
N SER A 168 -7.37 -41.14 6.91
CA SER A 168 -6.79 -40.30 5.86
C SER A 168 -7.48 -40.56 4.52
N LEU A 169 -7.59 -39.53 3.68
CA LEU A 169 -8.14 -39.64 2.33
C LEU A 169 -7.07 -39.25 1.31
N VAL A 170 -6.67 -40.19 0.46
CA VAL A 170 -5.65 -39.98 -0.57
C VAL A 170 -6.27 -40.18 -1.95
N LEU A 171 -6.30 -39.12 -2.74
CA LEU A 171 -6.82 -39.00 -4.11
C LEU A 171 -5.74 -38.46 -5.06
N GLU A 172 -4.46 -38.80 -4.82
CA GLU A 172 -3.34 -38.28 -5.62
C GLU A 172 -3.48 -38.73 -7.09
N LYS A 173 -3.49 -37.78 -8.04
CA LYS A 173 -3.62 -38.04 -9.48
C LYS A 173 -4.84 -38.88 -9.85
N THR A 174 -5.87 -38.88 -9.01
CA THR A 174 -7.14 -39.57 -9.28
C THR A 174 -7.93 -38.78 -10.34
N HIS A 175 -8.55 -39.50 -11.27
CA HIS A 175 -9.37 -38.92 -12.32
C HIS A 175 -10.85 -39.24 -12.08
N PHE A 176 -11.66 -38.20 -11.86
CA PHE A 176 -13.11 -38.33 -11.68
C PHE A 176 -13.84 -37.91 -12.96
N THR A 177 -14.68 -38.80 -13.51
CA THR A 177 -15.48 -38.48 -14.70
C THR A 177 -16.85 -37.88 -14.37
N GLY A 178 -17.43 -38.21 -13.22
CA GLY A 178 -18.68 -37.65 -12.71
C GLY A 178 -18.47 -36.61 -11.61
N LYS A 179 -19.57 -36.23 -10.94
CA LYS A 179 -19.60 -35.25 -9.85
C LYS A 179 -18.92 -35.82 -8.61
N VAL A 180 -18.32 -34.95 -7.79
CA VAL A 180 -17.71 -35.34 -6.51
C VAL A 180 -18.39 -34.58 -5.39
N GLN A 181 -18.87 -35.30 -4.37
CA GLN A 181 -19.65 -34.73 -3.26
C GLN A 181 -19.04 -35.09 -1.91
N PHE A 182 -18.54 -34.07 -1.22
CA PHE A 182 -18.06 -34.11 0.17
C PHE A 182 -18.73 -33.02 1.02
N SER A 183 -19.87 -32.49 0.57
CA SER A 183 -20.59 -31.44 1.30
C SER A 183 -20.91 -31.87 2.73
N ASN A 184 -20.75 -30.95 3.69
CA ASN A 184 -20.96 -31.19 5.11
C ASN A 184 -20.20 -32.43 5.64
N THR A 185 -18.93 -32.57 5.26
CA THR A 185 -18.05 -33.65 5.72
C THR A 185 -16.95 -33.10 6.64
N PHE A 186 -16.64 -33.81 7.71
CA PHE A 186 -15.51 -33.56 8.60
C PHE A 186 -14.42 -34.61 8.38
N PHE A 187 -13.24 -34.19 7.96
CA PHE A 187 -12.05 -35.03 7.88
C PHE A 187 -11.20 -34.85 9.14
N LEU A 188 -11.06 -35.90 9.95
CA LEU A 188 -10.25 -35.87 11.18
C LEU A 188 -8.74 -35.98 10.89
N GLN A 189 -8.38 -36.56 9.74
CA GLN A 189 -7.01 -36.78 9.29
C GLN A 189 -6.73 -36.02 7.98
N SER A 190 -5.51 -36.14 7.47
CA SER A 190 -5.06 -35.44 6.27
C SER A 190 -5.84 -35.85 5.02
N VAL A 191 -6.04 -34.87 4.13
CA VAL A 191 -6.69 -35.07 2.83
C VAL A 191 -5.71 -34.67 1.74
N ASN A 192 -5.28 -35.62 0.93
CA ASN A 192 -4.31 -35.41 -0.14
C ASN A 192 -4.96 -35.65 -1.50
N VAL A 193 -5.18 -34.60 -2.27
CA VAL A 193 -5.87 -34.57 -3.57
C VAL A 193 -4.93 -34.00 -4.65
N GLN A 194 -3.62 -34.17 -4.45
CA GLN A 194 -2.62 -33.59 -5.32
C GLN A 194 -2.72 -34.12 -6.75
N GLY A 195 -2.73 -33.24 -7.74
CA GLY A 195 -2.77 -33.62 -9.15
C GLY A 195 -4.08 -34.28 -9.61
N ALA A 196 -5.12 -34.32 -8.78
CA ALA A 196 -6.41 -34.92 -9.16
C ALA A 196 -7.11 -34.10 -10.26
N ILE A 197 -7.91 -34.78 -11.09
CA ILE A 197 -8.68 -34.15 -12.17
C ILE A 197 -10.17 -34.38 -11.94
N PHE A 198 -10.93 -33.30 -11.82
CA PHE A 198 -12.38 -33.31 -11.68
C PHE A 198 -13.01 -32.84 -13.00
N ASN A 199 -13.63 -33.76 -13.75
CA ASN A 199 -14.28 -33.42 -15.02
C ASN A 199 -15.65 -32.75 -14.83
N GLN A 200 -16.32 -33.00 -13.71
CA GLN A 200 -17.61 -32.40 -13.34
C GLN A 200 -17.47 -31.61 -12.03
N GLN A 201 -18.60 -31.09 -11.55
CA GLN A 201 -18.68 -30.29 -10.33
C GLN A 201 -18.08 -31.03 -9.12
N ALA A 202 -17.28 -30.31 -8.34
CA ALA A 202 -16.74 -30.79 -7.07
C ALA A 202 -17.31 -29.96 -5.91
N ASN A 203 -18.09 -30.60 -5.06
CA ASN A 203 -18.78 -29.96 -3.94
C ASN A 203 -18.11 -30.31 -2.60
N TRP A 204 -17.42 -29.32 -2.04
CA TRP A 204 -16.78 -29.29 -0.73
C TRP A 204 -17.42 -28.25 0.19
N GLN A 205 -18.65 -27.82 -0.09
CA GLN A 205 -19.37 -26.86 0.74
C GLN A 205 -19.48 -27.38 2.18
N GLU A 206 -19.26 -26.51 3.17
CA GLU A 206 -19.35 -26.84 4.60
C GLU A 206 -18.41 -28.01 5.01
N THR A 207 -17.34 -28.26 4.25
CA THR A 207 -16.34 -29.29 4.60
C THR A 207 -15.37 -28.77 5.64
N ARG A 208 -14.94 -29.63 6.56
CA ARG A 208 -13.97 -29.31 7.60
C ARG A 208 -12.76 -30.22 7.50
N PHE A 209 -11.57 -29.61 7.49
CA PHE A 209 -10.30 -30.31 7.43
C PHE A 209 -9.56 -30.12 8.76
N GLY A 210 -9.58 -31.16 9.61
CA GLY A 210 -8.96 -31.15 10.93
C GLY A 210 -7.43 -31.23 10.92
N ARG A 211 -6.85 -31.60 9.77
CA ARG A 211 -5.41 -31.67 9.49
C ARG A 211 -5.13 -31.10 8.10
N SER A 212 -3.86 -31.09 7.70
CA SER A 212 -3.43 -30.58 6.40
C SER A 212 -4.25 -31.11 5.22
N ALA A 213 -4.74 -30.19 4.38
CA ALA A 213 -5.49 -30.51 3.17
C ALA A 213 -4.75 -29.99 1.93
N SER A 214 -4.44 -30.86 0.99
CA SER A 214 -3.62 -30.53 -0.17
C SER A 214 -4.33 -30.84 -1.49
N PHE A 215 -4.64 -29.80 -2.25
CA PHE A 215 -5.19 -29.81 -3.61
C PHE A 215 -4.18 -29.31 -4.65
N ALA A 216 -2.88 -29.32 -4.31
CA ALA A 216 -1.84 -28.80 -5.18
C ALA A 216 -1.83 -29.52 -6.54
N ASN A 217 -1.64 -28.78 -7.62
CA ASN A 217 -1.71 -29.26 -9.02
C ASN A 217 -3.04 -29.90 -9.43
N ALA A 218 -4.10 -29.85 -8.61
CA ALA A 218 -5.40 -30.36 -9.00
C ALA A 218 -6.04 -29.52 -10.13
N THR A 219 -6.89 -30.13 -10.95
CA THR A 219 -7.61 -29.46 -12.03
C THR A 219 -9.12 -29.63 -11.85
N PHE A 220 -9.82 -28.53 -11.63
CA PHE A 220 -11.28 -28.46 -11.61
C PHE A 220 -11.79 -27.95 -12.96
N ARG A 221 -12.33 -28.84 -13.79
CA ARG A 221 -12.85 -28.48 -15.13
C ARG A 221 -14.23 -27.84 -15.09
N ARG A 222 -14.96 -28.04 -13.99
CA ARG A 222 -16.27 -27.44 -13.72
C ARG A 222 -16.24 -26.67 -12.40
N GLU A 223 -17.39 -26.14 -12.00
CA GLU A 223 -17.51 -25.36 -10.78
C GLU A 223 -16.98 -26.13 -9.56
N SER A 224 -16.26 -25.42 -8.69
CA SER A 224 -15.79 -25.95 -7.40
C SER A 224 -16.37 -25.13 -6.26
N GLN A 225 -16.98 -25.83 -5.31
CA GLN A 225 -17.74 -25.24 -4.22
C GLN A 225 -17.03 -25.53 -2.90
N TRP A 226 -16.64 -24.47 -2.18
CA TRP A 226 -15.89 -24.49 -0.92
C TRP A 226 -16.53 -23.55 0.11
N GLN A 227 -17.77 -23.11 -0.14
CA GLN A 227 -18.45 -22.13 0.68
C GLN A 227 -18.56 -22.65 2.11
N SER A 228 -18.25 -21.80 3.08
CA SER A 228 -18.30 -22.14 4.51
C SER A 228 -17.43 -23.34 4.91
N SER A 229 -16.41 -23.68 4.10
CA SER A 229 -15.42 -24.69 4.47
C SER A 229 -14.42 -24.15 5.50
N ILE A 230 -13.89 -25.04 6.34
CA ILE A 230 -13.00 -24.71 7.44
C ILE A 230 -11.72 -25.55 7.34
N PHE A 231 -10.58 -24.88 7.32
CA PHE A 231 -9.25 -25.50 7.33
C PHE A 231 -8.57 -25.16 8.65
N PHE A 232 -8.44 -26.14 9.55
CA PHE A 232 -7.82 -25.94 10.87
C PHE A 232 -6.28 -25.95 10.83
N ASP A 233 -5.71 -26.49 9.77
CA ASP A 233 -4.29 -26.63 9.52
C ASP A 233 -4.04 -26.15 8.07
N LYS A 234 -2.82 -26.30 7.59
CA LYS A 234 -2.38 -25.81 6.27
C LYS A 234 -3.27 -26.29 5.14
N ALA A 235 -3.74 -25.34 4.33
CA ALA A 235 -4.50 -25.59 3.11
C ALA A 235 -3.62 -25.28 1.88
N ASN A 236 -3.41 -26.25 1.00
CA ASN A 236 -2.51 -26.11 -0.14
C ASN A 236 -3.23 -26.27 -1.49
N PHE A 237 -3.44 -25.16 -2.17
CA PHE A 237 -3.99 -25.02 -3.54
C PHE A 237 -2.91 -24.53 -4.53
N LYS A 238 -1.64 -24.81 -4.26
CA LYS A 238 -0.53 -24.41 -5.14
C LYS A 238 -0.71 -24.98 -6.54
N GLN A 239 -0.58 -24.14 -7.57
CA GLN A 239 -0.68 -24.52 -8.99
C GLN A 239 -2.01 -25.17 -9.39
N THR A 240 -3.05 -25.07 -8.55
CA THR A 240 -4.39 -25.59 -8.86
C THR A 240 -5.02 -24.82 -10.01
N GLN A 241 -5.71 -25.53 -10.90
CA GLN A 241 -6.36 -24.95 -12.08
C GLN A 241 -7.88 -24.98 -11.91
N PHE A 242 -8.51 -23.81 -11.78
CA PHE A 242 -9.96 -23.64 -11.75
C PHE A 242 -10.44 -23.12 -13.12
N GLN A 243 -11.03 -24.01 -13.92
CA GLN A 243 -11.45 -23.71 -15.29
C GLN A 243 -12.81 -22.97 -15.36
N GLU A 244 -13.65 -23.14 -14.33
CA GLU A 244 -14.93 -22.46 -14.16
C GLU A 244 -14.94 -21.69 -12.82
N ASN A 245 -16.11 -21.27 -12.34
CA ASN A 245 -16.24 -20.51 -11.10
C ASN A 245 -15.76 -21.30 -9.87
N ALA A 246 -15.05 -20.61 -8.97
CA ALA A 246 -14.58 -21.16 -7.71
C ALA A 246 -15.12 -20.35 -6.52
N TYR A 247 -15.82 -21.04 -5.62
CA TYR A 247 -16.61 -20.40 -4.57
C TYR A 247 -16.07 -20.72 -3.18
N PHE A 248 -15.35 -19.78 -2.57
CA PHE A 248 -14.75 -19.86 -1.23
C PHE A 248 -15.41 -18.89 -0.24
N GLN A 249 -16.63 -18.42 -0.51
CA GLN A 249 -17.31 -17.46 0.37
C GLN A 249 -17.44 -18.02 1.79
N GLU A 250 -17.21 -17.16 2.78
CA GLU A 250 -17.36 -17.49 4.20
C GLU A 250 -16.49 -18.68 4.66
N SER A 251 -15.44 -19.03 3.90
CA SER A 251 -14.46 -20.02 4.31
C SER A 251 -13.52 -19.47 5.39
N PHE A 252 -12.99 -20.38 6.21
CA PHE A 252 -12.11 -20.06 7.32
C PHE A 252 -10.79 -20.83 7.20
N PHE A 253 -9.68 -20.11 7.23
CA PHE A 253 -8.32 -20.67 7.20
C PHE A 253 -7.64 -20.33 8.53
N ALA A 254 -7.54 -21.30 9.43
CA ALA A 254 -6.96 -21.15 10.76
C ALA A 254 -5.42 -21.02 10.72
N ASP A 255 -4.79 -21.69 9.76
CA ASP A 255 -3.35 -21.61 9.47
C ASP A 255 -3.15 -21.15 8.01
N THR A 256 -1.93 -21.26 7.53
CA THR A 256 -1.46 -20.78 6.24
C THR A 256 -2.22 -21.45 5.09
N ALA A 257 -2.74 -20.63 4.19
CA ALA A 257 -3.42 -21.06 2.99
C ALA A 257 -2.62 -20.64 1.75
N ASN A 258 -2.20 -21.62 0.97
CA ASN A 258 -1.28 -21.44 -0.15
C ASN A 258 -2.00 -21.63 -1.48
N PHE A 259 -2.23 -20.55 -2.22
CA PHE A 259 -2.76 -20.49 -3.58
C PHE A 259 -1.68 -20.07 -4.60
N ASN A 260 -0.40 -20.24 -4.26
CA ASN A 260 0.72 -19.84 -5.09
C ASN A 260 0.62 -20.43 -6.50
N GLN A 261 0.75 -19.59 -7.53
CA GLN A 261 0.64 -19.97 -8.95
C GLN A 261 -0.68 -20.66 -9.34
N ALA A 262 -1.74 -20.55 -8.53
CA ALA A 262 -3.06 -21.03 -8.92
C ALA A 262 -3.61 -20.20 -10.09
N ASN A 263 -4.49 -20.79 -10.89
CA ASN A 263 -5.06 -20.16 -12.06
C ASN A 263 -6.59 -20.24 -12.00
N PHE A 264 -7.24 -19.09 -11.97
CA PHE A 264 -8.69 -18.94 -11.99
C PHE A 264 -9.13 -18.35 -13.32
N LYS A 265 -9.73 -19.20 -14.17
CA LYS A 265 -10.18 -18.78 -15.50
C LYS A 265 -11.42 -17.90 -15.45
N LEU A 266 -12.36 -18.23 -14.56
CA LEU A 266 -13.59 -17.46 -14.33
C LEU A 266 -13.58 -16.86 -12.92
N LEU A 267 -14.77 -16.61 -12.37
CA LEU A 267 -14.97 -15.84 -11.15
C LEU A 267 -14.48 -16.61 -9.93
N ALA A 268 -13.64 -15.96 -9.13
CA ALA A 268 -13.19 -16.47 -7.83
C ALA A 268 -13.80 -15.64 -6.70
N LYS A 269 -14.63 -16.27 -5.85
CA LYS A 269 -15.33 -15.59 -4.75
C LYS A 269 -14.77 -16.01 -3.40
N PHE A 270 -14.12 -15.10 -2.70
CA PHE A 270 -13.60 -15.21 -1.33
C PHE A 270 -14.29 -14.20 -0.39
N ASN A 271 -15.51 -13.76 -0.72
CA ASN A 271 -16.24 -12.78 0.09
C ASN A 271 -16.44 -13.32 1.51
N ARG A 272 -16.13 -12.47 2.51
CA ARG A 272 -16.22 -12.81 3.94
C ARG A 272 -15.35 -14.01 4.37
N ALA A 273 -14.37 -14.40 3.56
CA ALA A 273 -13.39 -15.39 3.97
C ALA A 273 -12.51 -14.82 5.09
N GLN A 274 -12.17 -15.66 6.06
CA GLN A 274 -11.34 -15.28 7.20
C GLN A 274 -10.01 -16.03 7.15
N TRP A 275 -8.92 -15.28 7.25
CA TRP A 275 -7.56 -15.78 7.15
C TRP A 275 -6.85 -15.46 8.47
N GLN A 276 -6.76 -16.46 9.35
CA GLN A 276 -6.06 -16.35 10.63
C GLN A 276 -4.55 -16.50 10.43
N GLY A 277 -4.13 -17.41 9.52
CA GLY A 277 -2.76 -17.52 9.06
C GLY A 277 -2.49 -16.71 7.79
N ASN A 278 -1.28 -16.85 7.26
CA ASN A 278 -0.85 -16.20 6.03
C ASN A 278 -1.68 -16.67 4.82
N ALA A 279 -2.09 -15.74 3.97
CA ALA A 279 -2.74 -16.01 2.69
C ALA A 279 -1.73 -15.78 1.55
N ASP A 280 -1.22 -16.86 0.95
CA ASP A 280 -0.23 -16.78 -0.13
C ASP A 280 -0.88 -16.96 -1.49
N PHE A 281 -1.02 -15.87 -2.25
CA PHE A 281 -1.50 -15.81 -3.63
C PHE A 281 -0.38 -15.38 -4.59
N SER A 282 0.89 -15.63 -4.24
CA SER A 282 2.01 -15.20 -5.08
C SER A 282 2.02 -15.95 -6.42
N GLY A 283 2.20 -15.22 -7.52
CA GLY A 283 2.15 -15.73 -8.89
C GLY A 283 0.77 -16.20 -9.34
N VAL A 284 -0.30 -15.96 -8.56
CA VAL A 284 -1.66 -16.33 -8.95
C VAL A 284 -2.09 -15.60 -10.22
N ARG A 285 -2.89 -16.25 -11.06
CA ARG A 285 -3.51 -15.62 -12.23
C ARG A 285 -5.03 -15.66 -12.11
N PHE A 286 -5.65 -14.49 -12.01
CA PHE A 286 -7.10 -14.31 -12.14
C PHE A 286 -7.40 -13.73 -13.52
N ILE A 287 -7.88 -14.60 -14.43
CA ILE A 287 -8.24 -14.20 -15.80
C ILE A 287 -9.57 -13.43 -15.81
N ASN A 288 -10.49 -13.80 -14.93
CA ASN A 288 -11.71 -13.04 -14.66
C ASN A 288 -11.61 -12.35 -13.29
N SER A 289 -12.74 -11.93 -12.74
CA SER A 289 -12.79 -11.17 -11.50
C SER A 289 -12.53 -12.02 -10.25
N ALA A 290 -11.91 -11.39 -9.25
CA ALA A 290 -11.66 -11.95 -7.94
C ALA A 290 -12.31 -11.07 -6.86
N GLN A 291 -13.03 -11.68 -5.92
CA GLN A 291 -13.80 -10.94 -4.91
C GLN A 291 -13.39 -11.33 -3.49
N PHE A 292 -12.87 -10.38 -2.73
CA PHE A 292 -12.49 -10.49 -1.31
C PHE A 292 -13.30 -9.50 -0.46
N THR A 293 -14.53 -9.20 -0.85
CA THR A 293 -15.38 -8.22 -0.15
C THR A 293 -15.65 -8.68 1.28
N LYS A 294 -15.40 -7.81 2.26
CA LYS A 294 -15.50 -8.10 3.71
C LYS A 294 -14.62 -9.26 4.18
N ALA A 295 -13.58 -9.63 3.43
CA ALA A 295 -12.61 -10.61 3.89
C ALA A 295 -11.74 -10.03 5.02
N ILE A 296 -11.28 -10.88 5.93
CA ILE A 296 -10.48 -10.48 7.09
C ILE A 296 -9.15 -11.21 7.05
N PHE A 297 -8.05 -10.44 6.96
CA PHE A 297 -6.68 -10.95 6.96
C PHE A 297 -6.00 -10.54 8.26
N ASN A 298 -5.87 -11.50 9.19
CA ASN A 298 -5.21 -11.27 10.48
C ASN A 298 -3.68 -11.28 10.35
N GLU A 299 -3.17 -12.05 9.40
CA GLU A 299 -1.74 -12.11 9.04
C GLU A 299 -1.49 -11.56 7.62
N PHE A 300 -0.33 -11.84 7.05
CA PHE A 300 0.10 -11.27 5.78
C PHE A 300 -0.70 -11.82 4.59
N LEU A 301 -1.03 -10.94 3.65
CA LEU A 301 -1.55 -11.29 2.32
C LEU A 301 -0.45 -11.09 1.28
N PHE A 302 0.02 -12.18 0.67
CA PHE A 302 1.02 -12.16 -0.39
C PHE A 302 0.34 -12.24 -1.76
N LEU A 303 0.57 -11.23 -2.59
CA LEU A 303 0.10 -11.12 -3.97
C LEU A 303 1.29 -10.80 -4.89
N GLU A 304 2.49 -11.28 -4.54
CA GLU A 304 3.70 -11.03 -5.30
C GLU A 304 3.57 -11.63 -6.69
N GLU A 305 3.86 -10.87 -7.75
CA GLU A 305 3.73 -11.30 -9.15
C GLU A 305 2.33 -11.81 -9.54
N ALA A 306 1.30 -11.50 -8.74
CA ALA A 306 -0.08 -11.84 -9.05
C ALA A 306 -0.57 -11.07 -10.30
N THR A 307 -1.34 -11.72 -11.16
CA THR A 307 -1.92 -11.10 -12.36
C THR A 307 -3.44 -11.05 -12.26
N PHE A 308 -4.01 -9.84 -12.34
CA PHE A 308 -5.45 -9.57 -12.40
C PHE A 308 -5.80 -9.01 -13.77
N GLU A 309 -6.36 -9.87 -14.64
CA GLU A 309 -6.76 -9.44 -15.97
C GLU A 309 -8.06 -8.61 -15.96
N GLN A 310 -8.93 -8.90 -14.99
CA GLN A 310 -10.18 -8.15 -14.74
C GLN A 310 -10.18 -7.54 -13.33
N ALA A 311 -11.36 -7.24 -12.79
CA ALA A 311 -11.50 -6.55 -11.51
C ALA A 311 -11.16 -7.45 -10.30
N VAL A 312 -10.34 -6.93 -9.37
CA VAL A 312 -10.18 -7.46 -8.02
C VAL A 312 -10.80 -6.48 -7.00
N THR A 313 -11.63 -7.00 -6.09
CA THR A 313 -12.29 -6.17 -5.04
C THR A 313 -11.90 -6.62 -3.65
N PHE A 314 -11.46 -5.67 -2.84
CA PHE A 314 -11.19 -5.76 -1.40
C PHE A 314 -12.11 -4.81 -0.61
N ARG A 315 -13.31 -4.53 -1.14
CA ARG A 315 -14.27 -3.64 -0.49
C ARG A 315 -14.58 -4.08 0.93
N GLU A 316 -14.51 -3.18 1.90
CA GLU A 316 -14.75 -3.45 3.32
C GLU A 316 -13.84 -4.55 3.93
N ALA A 317 -12.76 -4.95 3.24
CA ALA A 317 -11.82 -5.93 3.77
C ALA A 317 -11.00 -5.35 4.91
N GLN A 318 -10.58 -6.18 5.87
CA GLN A 318 -9.75 -5.77 7.00
C GLN A 318 -8.35 -6.38 6.87
N PHE A 319 -7.32 -5.53 6.90
CA PHE A 319 -5.91 -5.91 6.85
C PHE A 319 -5.22 -5.54 8.17
N HIS A 320 -4.84 -6.54 8.96
CA HIS A 320 -4.10 -6.33 10.21
C HIS A 320 -2.58 -6.30 10.01
N GLN A 321 -2.08 -6.96 8.95
CA GLN A 321 -0.69 -6.91 8.53
C GLN A 321 -0.53 -6.30 7.12
N PRO A 322 0.70 -5.98 6.68
CA PRO A 322 0.97 -5.51 5.33
C PRO A 322 0.51 -6.49 4.23
N VAL A 323 0.07 -5.92 3.11
CA VAL A 323 -0.26 -6.65 1.87
C VAL A 323 0.88 -6.47 0.88
N ASN A 324 1.42 -7.56 0.35
CA ASN A 324 2.52 -7.51 -0.60
C ASN A 324 2.04 -7.64 -2.05
N LEU A 325 2.03 -6.54 -2.80
CA LEU A 325 1.68 -6.48 -4.23
C LEU A 325 2.92 -6.33 -5.12
N ARG A 326 4.09 -6.77 -4.64
CA ARG A 326 5.34 -6.59 -5.36
C ARG A 326 5.29 -7.28 -6.72
N GLY A 327 5.55 -6.55 -7.80
CA GLY A 327 5.54 -7.09 -9.16
C GLY A 327 4.18 -7.53 -9.68
N ALA A 328 3.08 -7.28 -8.93
CA ALA A 328 1.75 -7.64 -9.37
C ALA A 328 1.33 -6.83 -10.62
N SER A 329 0.43 -7.39 -11.42
CA SER A 329 -0.08 -6.80 -12.64
C SER A 329 -1.59 -6.59 -12.56
N ILE A 330 -2.06 -5.34 -12.71
CA ILE A 330 -3.49 -4.98 -12.70
C ILE A 330 -3.85 -4.43 -14.08
N LEU A 331 -4.66 -5.16 -14.84
CA LEU A 331 -5.01 -4.79 -16.21
C LEU A 331 -6.32 -4.00 -16.30
N ASN A 332 -7.21 -4.13 -15.32
CA ASN A 332 -8.54 -3.47 -15.34
C ASN A 332 -8.86 -2.71 -14.04
N GLN A 333 -9.05 -3.38 -12.90
CA GLN A 333 -9.43 -2.65 -11.69
C GLN A 333 -8.95 -3.35 -10.42
N ALA A 334 -8.47 -2.56 -9.46
CA ALA A 334 -8.29 -2.98 -8.08
C ALA A 334 -9.03 -2.02 -7.14
N ASP A 335 -9.93 -2.54 -6.32
CA ASP A 335 -10.84 -1.74 -5.50
C ASP A 335 -10.64 -1.98 -4.00
N PHE A 336 -10.12 -0.98 -3.30
CA PHE A 336 -9.90 -0.97 -1.85
C PHE A 336 -10.86 -0.01 -1.12
N SER A 337 -12.02 0.29 -1.71
CA SER A 337 -13.00 1.19 -1.07
C SER A 337 -13.47 0.62 0.27
N ASP A 338 -13.49 1.45 1.31
CA ASP A 338 -13.85 1.07 2.68
C ASP A 338 -13.00 -0.04 3.30
N ALA A 339 -11.84 -0.35 2.72
CA ALA A 339 -10.90 -1.28 3.33
C ALA A 339 -10.30 -0.70 4.61
N GLY A 340 -10.34 -1.48 5.69
CA GLY A 340 -9.71 -1.15 6.97
C GLY A 340 -8.26 -1.62 7.00
N PHE A 341 -7.36 -0.74 7.41
CA PHE A 341 -5.94 -1.04 7.60
C PHE A 341 -5.57 -0.77 9.06
N ALA A 342 -4.99 -1.75 9.74
CA ALA A 342 -4.37 -1.52 11.04
C ALA A 342 -3.26 -0.45 10.96
N LYS A 343 -2.81 0.02 12.13
CA LYS A 343 -1.83 1.11 12.24
C LYS A 343 -0.55 0.84 11.45
N THR A 344 -0.06 -0.39 11.49
CA THR A 344 1.15 -0.87 10.81
C THR A 344 0.90 -1.47 9.43
N ALA A 345 -0.37 -1.65 9.03
CA ALA A 345 -0.72 -2.25 7.74
C ALA A 345 -0.63 -1.21 6.61
N PHE A 346 -0.03 -1.65 5.49
CA PHE A 346 0.16 -0.89 4.26
C PHE A 346 0.17 -1.85 3.05
N LEU A 347 0.11 -1.28 1.85
CA LEU A 347 0.20 -1.97 0.56
C LEU A 347 1.61 -1.75 -0.02
N ASN A 348 2.43 -2.80 -0.09
CA ASN A 348 3.72 -2.73 -0.79
C ASN A 348 3.49 -2.86 -2.29
N VAL A 349 3.64 -1.76 -3.04
CA VAL A 349 3.36 -1.71 -4.49
C VAL A 349 4.63 -1.63 -5.34
N SER A 350 5.76 -2.09 -4.79
CA SER A 350 7.04 -2.08 -5.50
C SER A 350 6.96 -2.93 -6.77
N GLY A 351 7.24 -2.36 -7.95
CA GLY A 351 7.18 -3.06 -9.24
C GLY A 351 5.76 -3.31 -9.76
N LEU A 352 4.72 -2.72 -9.15
CA LEU A 352 3.34 -2.87 -9.60
C LEU A 352 3.17 -2.41 -11.07
N ALA A 353 2.74 -3.33 -11.93
CA ALA A 353 2.50 -3.08 -13.34
C ALA A 353 1.02 -2.76 -13.59
N PHE A 354 0.72 -1.55 -14.02
CA PHE A 354 -0.62 -1.19 -14.51
C PHE A 354 -0.54 0.03 -15.42
N ASN A 355 -1.50 0.15 -16.35
CA ASN A 355 -1.65 1.32 -17.20
C ASN A 355 -2.75 2.23 -16.64
N SER A 356 -2.40 3.44 -16.18
CA SER A 356 -3.36 4.35 -15.55
C SER A 356 -4.52 4.79 -16.46
N ASN A 357 -4.39 4.67 -17.79
CA ASN A 357 -5.48 5.02 -18.72
C ASN A 357 -6.50 3.90 -18.92
N GLN A 358 -6.14 2.67 -18.55
CA GLN A 358 -6.97 1.47 -18.75
C GLN A 358 -7.40 0.89 -17.41
N ALA A 359 -6.43 0.78 -16.49
CA ALA A 359 -6.61 0.20 -15.18
C ALA A 359 -6.86 1.27 -14.11
N LYS A 360 -7.77 0.98 -13.17
CA LYS A 360 -8.11 1.86 -12.05
C LYS A 360 -7.77 1.24 -10.71
N ILE A 361 -7.09 2.01 -9.86
CA ILE A 361 -6.88 1.68 -8.45
C ILE A 361 -7.77 2.60 -7.62
N LEU A 362 -8.75 2.03 -6.96
CA LEU A 362 -9.76 2.73 -6.17
C LEU A 362 -9.52 2.53 -4.67
N GLY A 363 -9.91 3.51 -3.87
CA GLY A 363 -9.87 3.46 -2.42
C GLY A 363 -10.44 4.73 -1.82
N ASN A 364 -10.42 4.83 -0.49
CA ASN A 364 -10.95 5.97 0.23
C ASN A 364 -10.09 7.22 -0.01
N SER A 365 -10.75 8.29 -0.49
CA SER A 365 -10.11 9.56 -0.84
C SER A 365 -9.37 10.17 0.36
N GLY A 366 -8.11 10.53 0.16
CA GLY A 366 -7.18 11.07 1.16
C GLY A 366 -6.61 10.04 2.13
N GLN A 367 -6.95 8.76 1.98
CA GLN A 367 -6.50 7.67 2.85
C GLN A 367 -5.65 6.64 2.09
N ILE A 368 -6.11 6.19 0.91
CA ILE A 368 -5.46 5.11 0.17
C ILE A 368 -4.03 5.47 -0.25
N GLY A 369 -3.78 6.72 -0.65
CA GLY A 369 -2.45 7.20 -1.04
C GLY A 369 -1.41 7.08 0.09
N LYS A 370 -1.83 7.18 1.35
CA LYS A 370 -0.96 7.03 2.54
C LYS A 370 -0.64 5.58 2.86
N LYS A 371 -1.46 4.64 2.36
CA LYS A 371 -1.28 3.21 2.57
C LYS A 371 -0.43 2.57 1.48
N LEU A 372 -0.17 3.25 0.37
CA LEU A 372 0.69 2.77 -0.70
C LEU A 372 2.16 3.08 -0.40
N VAL A 373 2.98 2.04 -0.29
CA VAL A 373 4.40 2.14 0.06
C VAL A 373 5.28 1.52 -1.05
N VAL A 374 6.38 2.20 -1.33
CA VAL A 374 7.43 1.76 -2.25
C VAL A 374 8.77 1.93 -1.56
N ALA A 375 9.64 0.91 -1.61
CA ALA A 375 10.91 0.93 -0.89
C ALA A 375 11.97 1.86 -1.52
N THR A 376 12.02 1.97 -2.85
CA THR A 376 13.06 2.72 -3.58
C THR A 376 12.49 3.44 -4.78
N LEU A 377 13.07 4.59 -5.17
CA LEU A 377 12.71 5.26 -6.42
C LEU A 377 13.18 4.46 -7.64
N GLN A 378 14.40 3.91 -7.58
CA GLN A 378 14.95 3.05 -8.63
C GLN A 378 14.05 1.82 -8.83
N GLY A 379 13.66 1.58 -10.09
CA GLY A 379 12.71 0.52 -10.46
C GLY A 379 11.23 0.88 -10.31
N ASN A 380 10.88 1.96 -9.59
CA ASN A 380 9.48 2.29 -9.27
C ASN A 380 9.01 3.66 -9.78
N GLN A 381 9.80 4.34 -10.61
CA GLN A 381 9.44 5.64 -11.19
C GLN A 381 8.12 5.58 -11.96
N ASN A 382 7.95 4.53 -12.77
CA ASN A 382 6.72 4.31 -13.54
C ASN A 382 5.53 4.00 -12.63
N VAL A 383 5.73 3.23 -11.56
CA VAL A 383 4.69 2.92 -10.57
C VAL A 383 4.14 4.21 -9.95
N LEU A 384 5.02 5.04 -9.41
CA LEU A 384 4.63 6.30 -8.76
C LEU A 384 3.99 7.28 -9.76
N ARG A 385 4.50 7.34 -10.99
CA ARG A 385 3.91 8.16 -12.06
C ARG A 385 2.48 7.70 -12.40
N ASN A 386 2.30 6.41 -12.62
CA ASN A 386 1.00 5.84 -13.00
C ASN A 386 0.00 5.95 -11.84
N LEU A 387 0.43 5.76 -10.58
CA LEU A 387 -0.40 5.99 -9.40
C LEU A 387 -0.85 7.45 -9.28
N GLY A 388 0.08 8.39 -9.46
CA GLY A 388 -0.24 9.81 -9.47
C GLY A 388 -1.23 10.18 -10.59
N GLN A 389 -1.08 9.62 -11.79
CA GLN A 389 -2.01 9.81 -12.90
C GLN A 389 -3.40 9.21 -12.62
N ASN A 390 -3.44 7.98 -12.10
CA ASN A 390 -4.67 7.30 -11.70
C ASN A 390 -5.49 8.16 -10.72
N PHE A 391 -4.88 8.60 -9.62
CA PHE A 391 -5.62 9.39 -8.62
C PHE A 391 -6.05 10.76 -9.12
N ARG A 392 -5.27 11.41 -10.01
CA ARG A 392 -5.71 12.65 -10.67
C ARG A 392 -6.92 12.44 -11.58
N GLN A 393 -6.91 11.37 -12.37
CA GLN A 393 -8.05 11.03 -13.24
C GLN A 393 -9.31 10.67 -12.43
N LEU A 394 -9.14 10.08 -11.25
CA LEU A 394 -10.21 9.80 -10.29
C LEU A 394 -10.63 11.01 -9.44
N GLN A 395 -10.02 12.19 -9.66
CA GLN A 395 -10.24 13.40 -8.86
C GLN A 395 -9.90 13.24 -7.36
N GLN A 396 -9.10 12.23 -7.00
CA GLN A 396 -8.56 12.00 -5.67
C GLN A 396 -7.25 12.80 -5.48
N ILE A 397 -7.39 14.13 -5.43
CA ILE A 397 -6.25 15.06 -5.45
C ILE A 397 -5.32 14.87 -4.24
N ALA A 398 -5.88 14.60 -3.05
CA ALA A 398 -5.11 14.37 -1.84
C ALA A 398 -4.18 13.15 -1.97
N ASP A 399 -4.68 12.03 -2.51
CA ASP A 399 -3.88 10.83 -2.73
C ASP A 399 -2.83 11.03 -3.83
N ALA A 400 -3.18 11.70 -4.93
CA ALA A 400 -2.22 12.05 -5.97
C ALA A 400 -1.06 12.91 -5.44
N ASN A 401 -1.37 13.85 -4.55
CA ASN A 401 -0.39 14.71 -3.90
C ASN A 401 0.47 13.91 -2.92
N GLN A 402 -0.10 12.98 -2.15
CA GLN A 402 0.66 12.06 -1.31
C GLN A 402 1.65 11.22 -2.12
N ILE A 403 1.24 10.66 -3.27
CA ILE A 403 2.14 9.87 -4.13
C ILE A 403 3.29 10.73 -4.69
N GLU A 404 3.02 11.95 -5.13
CA GLU A 404 4.07 12.85 -5.62
C GLU A 404 5.01 13.29 -4.49
N TYR A 405 4.48 13.50 -3.28
CA TYR A 405 5.29 13.78 -2.10
C TYR A 405 6.24 12.61 -1.77
N THR A 406 5.72 11.38 -1.67
CA THR A 406 6.51 10.17 -1.45
C THR A 406 7.60 10.00 -2.52
N LYS A 407 7.27 10.27 -3.80
CA LYS A 407 8.25 10.23 -4.89
C LYS A 407 9.42 11.20 -4.67
N GLN A 408 9.15 12.42 -4.21
CA GLN A 408 10.20 13.40 -3.94
C GLN A 408 10.98 13.09 -2.66
N GLN A 409 10.35 12.52 -1.62
CA GLN A 409 11.08 12.00 -0.45
C GLN A 409 12.07 10.90 -0.85
N LEU A 410 11.64 9.95 -1.69
CA LEU A 410 12.52 8.89 -2.20
C LEU A 410 13.66 9.47 -3.07
N ARG A 411 13.36 10.52 -3.86
CA ARG A 411 14.39 11.25 -4.63
C ARG A 411 15.39 11.95 -3.72
N LEU A 412 14.94 12.61 -2.65
CA LEU A 412 15.81 13.24 -1.67
C LEU A 412 16.70 12.20 -0.97
N ALA A 413 16.14 11.04 -0.62
CA ALA A 413 16.89 9.93 -0.04
C ALA A 413 17.93 9.35 -1.01
N GLU A 414 17.64 9.32 -2.32
CA GLU A 414 18.63 8.95 -3.35
C GLU A 414 19.74 10.01 -3.49
N LEU A 415 19.38 11.30 -3.54
CA LEU A 415 20.34 12.40 -3.61
C LEU A 415 21.25 12.44 -2.37
N SER A 416 20.68 12.27 -1.18
CA SER A 416 21.42 12.20 0.09
C SER A 416 22.44 11.07 0.06
N ARG A 417 22.02 9.88 -0.38
CA ARG A 417 22.91 8.74 -0.57
C ARG A 417 24.02 9.07 -1.57
N ARG A 418 23.72 9.66 -2.73
CA ARG A 418 24.73 10.05 -3.72
C ARG A 418 25.71 11.12 -3.24
N LEU A 419 25.30 11.99 -2.31
CA LEU A 419 26.14 13.08 -1.80
C LEU A 419 27.14 12.64 -0.74
N VAL A 420 26.71 11.75 0.16
CA VAL A 420 27.50 11.33 1.33
C VAL A 420 28.08 9.93 1.15
N GLY A 421 27.42 9.08 0.36
CA GLY A 421 27.81 7.68 0.17
C GLY A 421 29.12 7.53 -0.60
N ILE A 422 29.81 6.42 -0.33
CA ILE A 422 31.08 6.12 -0.98
C ILE A 422 30.79 5.52 -2.36
N ASN A 423 31.21 6.21 -3.43
CA ASN A 423 31.04 5.71 -4.79
C ASN A 423 32.06 4.61 -5.08
N ILE A 424 31.59 3.40 -5.33
CA ILE A 424 32.48 2.25 -5.52
C ILE A 424 33.35 2.36 -6.78
N ASN A 425 32.95 3.18 -7.75
CA ASN A 425 33.67 3.37 -8.99
C ASN A 425 34.89 4.31 -8.84
N ASP A 426 34.95 5.14 -7.78
CA ASP A 426 36.06 6.09 -7.55
C ASP A 426 36.74 5.96 -6.17
N ALA A 427 36.11 5.26 -5.22
CA ALA A 427 36.61 5.12 -3.86
C ALA A 427 38.06 4.62 -3.78
N SER A 428 38.84 5.20 -2.88
CA SER A 428 40.20 4.70 -2.59
C SER A 428 40.15 3.34 -1.88
N LYS A 429 41.24 2.55 -1.96
CA LYS A 429 41.37 1.30 -1.21
C LYS A 429 41.15 1.51 0.30
N LYS A 430 41.69 2.60 0.85
CA LYS A 430 41.50 2.97 2.26
C LYS A 430 40.03 3.25 2.58
N SER A 431 39.31 3.94 1.71
CA SER A 431 37.88 4.23 1.87
C SER A 431 37.03 2.95 1.87
N LEU A 432 37.34 2.00 0.98
CA LEU A 432 36.66 0.70 0.92
C LEU A 432 36.92 -0.14 2.19
N VAL A 433 38.16 -0.15 2.68
CA VAL A 433 38.51 -0.84 3.93
C VAL A 433 37.84 -0.21 5.13
N ASN A 434 37.81 1.12 5.22
CA ASN A 434 37.11 1.85 6.28
C ASN A 434 35.60 1.61 6.28
N LEU A 435 35.01 1.39 5.10
CA LEU A 435 33.60 1.05 4.95
C LEU A 435 33.29 -0.35 5.48
N GLY A 436 34.29 -1.23 5.58
CA GLY A 436 34.17 -2.57 6.16
C GLY A 436 34.52 -3.70 5.20
N PHE A 437 35.01 -3.42 3.99
CA PHE A 437 35.56 -4.45 3.10
C PHE A 437 36.92 -4.93 3.60
N SER A 438 37.22 -6.21 3.43
CA SER A 438 38.57 -6.72 3.66
C SER A 438 39.55 -6.12 2.62
N PRO A 439 40.87 -6.09 2.93
CA PRO A 439 41.87 -5.60 1.97
C PRO A 439 41.87 -6.36 0.63
N THR A 440 41.49 -7.64 0.63
CA THR A 440 41.38 -8.48 -0.58
C THR A 440 40.12 -8.14 -1.37
N GLN A 441 38.96 -7.99 -0.71
CA GLN A 441 37.71 -7.56 -1.32
C GLN A 441 37.84 -6.17 -1.96
N ALA A 442 38.47 -5.23 -1.26
CA ALA A 442 38.73 -3.88 -1.78
C ALA A 442 39.60 -3.91 -3.06
N GLU A 443 40.60 -4.79 -3.10
CA GLU A 443 41.45 -4.98 -4.29
C GLU A 443 40.67 -5.58 -5.46
N ALA A 444 39.82 -6.59 -5.21
CA ALA A 444 38.97 -7.22 -6.21
C ALA A 444 38.00 -6.20 -6.83
N ILE A 445 37.39 -5.35 -6.01
CA ILE A 445 36.52 -4.23 -6.46
C ILE A 445 37.29 -3.27 -7.37
N ILE A 446 38.49 -2.85 -6.95
CA ILE A 446 39.32 -1.90 -7.72
C ILE A 446 39.74 -2.50 -9.07
N ARG A 447 40.15 -3.77 -9.10
CA ARG A 447 40.50 -4.46 -10.36
C ARG A 447 39.28 -4.57 -11.28
N ARG A 448 38.12 -4.95 -10.72
CA ARG A 448 36.89 -5.15 -11.50
C ARG A 448 36.38 -3.86 -12.14
N ARG A 449 36.43 -2.72 -11.43
CA ARG A 449 35.97 -1.43 -11.97
C ARG A 449 36.88 -0.85 -13.05
N GLN A 450 38.18 -1.18 -13.03
CA GLN A 450 39.12 -0.81 -14.10
C GLN A 450 38.78 -1.49 -15.43
N ILE A 451 38.30 -2.73 -15.38
CA ILE A 451 37.88 -3.48 -16.58
C ILE A 451 36.50 -3.00 -17.05
N LYS A 452 35.55 -2.88 -16.11
CA LYS A 452 34.19 -2.42 -16.40
C LYS A 452 33.61 -1.76 -15.15
N PRO A 453 33.16 -0.49 -15.21
CA PRO A 453 32.55 0.16 -14.05
C PRO A 453 31.29 -0.58 -13.61
N PHE A 454 31.02 -0.57 -12.31
CA PHE A 454 29.78 -1.11 -11.75
C PHE A 454 28.61 -0.23 -12.19
N ARG A 455 27.49 -0.86 -12.56
CA ARG A 455 26.24 -0.15 -12.93
C ARG A 455 25.16 -0.18 -11.85
N ASN A 456 25.20 -1.19 -11.00
CA ASN A 456 24.30 -1.36 -9.86
C ASN A 456 25.07 -1.98 -8.69
N THR A 457 24.54 -1.87 -7.47
CA THR A 457 25.17 -2.43 -6.27
C THR A 457 25.18 -3.96 -6.30
N SER A 458 24.18 -4.61 -6.89
CA SER A 458 24.09 -6.07 -6.98
C SER A 458 25.23 -6.71 -7.78
N GLU A 459 25.88 -6.00 -8.69
CA GLU A 459 27.07 -6.49 -9.41
C GLU A 459 28.25 -6.80 -8.45
N LEU A 460 28.23 -6.30 -7.20
CA LEU A 460 29.22 -6.70 -6.20
C LEU A 460 29.17 -8.20 -5.88
N LEU A 461 27.98 -8.81 -5.93
CA LEU A 461 27.80 -10.25 -5.72
C LEU A 461 28.41 -11.10 -6.86
N SER A 462 28.83 -10.48 -7.97
CA SER A 462 29.58 -11.18 -9.02
C SER A 462 31.05 -11.43 -8.66
N LEU A 463 31.55 -10.79 -7.59
CA LEU A 463 32.90 -11.01 -7.08
C LEU A 463 32.90 -12.21 -6.12
N ALA A 464 33.75 -13.20 -6.40
CA ALA A 464 33.84 -14.43 -5.60
C ALA A 464 34.13 -14.17 -4.11
N ASP A 465 34.80 -13.06 -3.79
CA ASP A 465 35.21 -12.69 -2.43
C ASP A 465 34.11 -11.94 -1.63
N ILE A 466 32.97 -11.60 -2.24
CA ILE A 466 31.89 -10.86 -1.59
C ILE A 466 30.68 -11.78 -1.42
N ASP A 467 30.41 -12.16 -0.17
CA ASP A 467 29.24 -12.94 0.21
C ASP A 467 27.98 -12.07 0.42
N LEU A 468 26.84 -12.74 0.52
CA LEU A 468 25.54 -12.07 0.70
C LEU A 468 25.45 -11.32 2.04
N GLU A 469 26.12 -11.80 3.08
CA GLU A 469 26.17 -11.16 4.39
C GLU A 469 26.94 -9.83 4.33
N THR A 470 28.15 -9.82 3.74
CA THR A 470 28.92 -8.58 3.54
C THR A 470 28.15 -7.60 2.65
N TYR A 471 27.53 -8.09 1.57
CA TYR A 471 26.72 -7.25 0.70
C TYR A 471 25.54 -6.59 1.42
N THR A 472 24.74 -7.35 2.16
CA THR A 472 23.56 -6.81 2.87
C THR A 472 23.94 -5.78 3.92
N LYS A 473 25.07 -5.98 4.62
CA LYS A 473 25.60 -5.04 5.60
C LYS A 473 26.11 -3.73 4.98
N LEU A 474 26.81 -3.81 3.85
CA LEU A 474 27.55 -2.67 3.28
C LEU A 474 26.80 -1.92 2.16
N SER A 475 25.89 -2.60 1.44
CA SER A 475 25.12 -2.03 0.32
C SER A 475 24.42 -0.69 0.64
N PRO A 476 23.84 -0.45 1.83
CA PRO A 476 23.19 0.82 2.15
C PRO A 476 24.12 2.05 2.14
N GLN A 477 25.43 1.84 2.35
CA GLN A 477 26.44 2.92 2.45
C GLN A 477 27.18 3.16 1.12
N ILE A 478 26.94 2.31 0.13
CA ILE A 478 27.63 2.30 -1.15
C ILE A 478 26.75 2.96 -2.21
N VAL A 479 27.38 3.75 -3.06
CA VAL A 479 26.76 4.33 -4.25
C VAL A 479 27.44 3.76 -5.49
N VAL A 480 26.65 3.56 -6.53
CA VAL A 480 27.16 3.20 -7.86
C VAL A 480 26.73 4.27 -8.83
N GLY A 481 27.70 4.95 -9.42
CA GLY A 481 27.47 6.02 -10.38
C GLY A 481 28.75 6.47 -11.06
N GLU A 482 28.62 7.45 -11.95
CA GLU A 482 29.76 8.11 -12.56
C GLU A 482 30.54 8.91 -11.51
N PRO A 483 31.89 8.92 -11.58
CA PRO A 483 32.71 9.71 -10.67
C PRO A 483 32.38 11.19 -10.78
N LEU A 484 32.14 11.83 -9.64
CA LEU A 484 31.72 13.23 -9.59
C LEU A 484 32.94 14.14 -9.44
N PHE A 485 33.15 15.03 -10.39
CA PHE A 485 34.04 16.18 -10.21
C PHE A 485 33.41 17.19 -9.24
N LEU A 486 34.21 18.10 -8.68
CA LEU A 486 33.77 19.14 -7.74
C LEU A 486 32.51 19.91 -8.23
N GLY A 487 32.47 20.29 -9.51
CA GLY A 487 31.30 20.96 -10.09
C GLY A 487 30.04 20.09 -10.10
N GLY A 488 30.18 18.79 -10.40
CA GLY A 488 29.07 17.83 -10.36
C GLY A 488 28.56 17.59 -8.93
N TRP A 489 29.47 17.53 -7.96
CA TRP A 489 29.13 17.44 -6.54
C TRP A 489 28.39 18.70 -6.06
N LEU A 490 28.87 19.89 -6.41
CA LEU A 490 28.21 21.17 -6.07
C LEU A 490 26.79 21.25 -6.65
N LEU A 491 26.61 20.81 -7.90
CA LEU A 491 25.29 20.78 -8.55
C LEU A 491 24.34 19.77 -7.87
N LEU A 492 24.85 18.60 -7.47
CA LEU A 492 24.06 17.65 -6.67
C LEU A 492 23.70 18.20 -5.29
N ALA A 493 24.64 18.88 -4.63
CA ALA A 493 24.43 19.50 -3.32
C ALA A 493 23.37 20.60 -3.41
N TRP A 494 23.40 21.40 -4.48
CA TRP A 494 22.39 22.39 -4.78
C TRP A 494 21.01 21.78 -5.02
N ASN A 495 20.93 20.72 -5.84
CA ASN A 495 19.66 20.00 -6.09
C ASN A 495 19.09 19.36 -4.83
N TRP A 496 19.94 18.81 -3.97
CA TRP A 496 19.54 18.28 -2.68
C TRP A 496 19.04 19.38 -1.75
N LEU A 497 19.77 20.49 -1.64
CA LEU A 497 19.40 21.63 -0.79
C LEU A 497 18.07 22.23 -1.22
N THR A 498 17.90 22.51 -2.51
CA THR A 498 16.65 23.08 -3.04
C THR A 498 15.46 22.14 -2.87
N LEU A 499 15.64 20.83 -3.12
CA LEU A 499 14.58 19.84 -2.90
C LEU A 499 14.23 19.70 -1.41
N SER A 500 15.25 19.69 -0.53
CA SER A 500 15.07 19.64 0.92
C SER A 500 14.27 20.84 1.42
N LEU A 501 14.61 22.05 0.97
CA LEU A 501 13.89 23.28 1.30
C LEU A 501 12.43 23.22 0.83
N LEU A 502 12.18 22.76 -0.40
CA LEU A 502 10.82 22.62 -0.92
C LEU A 502 10.00 21.61 -0.12
N LEU A 503 10.58 20.47 0.25
CA LEU A 503 9.90 19.46 1.07
C LEU A 503 9.57 19.98 2.46
N LEU A 504 10.51 20.66 3.13
CA LEU A 504 10.34 21.17 4.49
C LEU A 504 9.34 22.33 4.60
N LEU A 505 9.37 23.26 3.63
CA LEU A 505 8.56 24.49 3.68
C LEU A 505 7.17 24.33 3.02
N SER A 506 6.98 23.31 2.18
CA SER A 506 5.72 23.15 1.42
C SER A 506 5.22 21.72 1.19
N GLY A 507 5.97 20.70 1.63
CA GLY A 507 5.70 19.33 1.22
C GLY A 507 5.86 19.16 -0.30
N TYR A 508 6.78 19.89 -0.93
CA TYR A 508 6.88 19.97 -2.40
C TYR A 508 5.56 20.45 -3.05
N GLY A 509 4.92 21.47 -2.45
CA GLY A 509 3.69 22.08 -2.94
C GLY A 509 2.47 21.16 -2.89
N THR A 510 2.45 20.22 -1.94
CA THR A 510 1.33 19.28 -1.75
C THR A 510 0.47 19.62 -0.54
N ASP A 511 0.98 20.40 0.41
CA ASP A 511 0.26 20.80 1.62
C ASP A 511 0.10 22.31 1.71
N PHE A 512 -1.11 22.79 1.43
CA PHE A 512 -1.48 24.19 1.57
C PHE A 512 -1.36 24.71 3.01
N ARG A 513 -1.73 23.90 4.01
CA ARG A 513 -1.71 24.32 5.42
C ARG A 513 -0.28 24.55 5.90
N LEU A 514 0.66 23.72 5.45
CA LEU A 514 2.07 23.89 5.72
C LEU A 514 2.60 25.21 5.16
N VAL A 515 2.36 25.48 3.87
CA VAL A 515 2.80 26.73 3.22
C VAL A 515 2.18 27.93 3.91
N PHE A 516 0.88 27.89 4.17
CA PHE A 516 0.16 28.95 4.88
C PHE A 516 0.75 29.21 6.28
N GLY A 517 1.09 28.15 7.02
CA GLY A 517 1.73 28.25 8.34
C GLY A 517 3.09 28.94 8.28
N VAL A 518 3.95 28.52 7.34
CA VAL A 518 5.27 29.13 7.09
C VAL A 518 5.14 30.61 6.74
N GLY A 519 4.20 30.95 5.85
CA GLY A 519 3.91 32.34 5.47
C GLY A 519 3.41 33.18 6.65
N THR A 520 2.51 32.64 7.46
CA THR A 520 1.92 33.35 8.61
C THR A 520 2.98 33.73 9.65
N ILE A 521 3.93 32.84 9.95
CA ILE A 521 5.03 33.15 10.87
C ILE A 521 5.93 34.25 10.30
N ALA A 522 6.27 34.18 9.01
CA ALA A 522 7.11 35.18 8.39
C ALA A 522 6.42 36.56 8.35
N ILE A 523 5.13 36.61 8.01
CA ILE A 523 4.29 37.81 8.06
C ILE A 523 4.27 38.40 9.48
N ALA A 524 4.06 37.56 10.50
CA ALA A 524 4.06 37.97 11.89
C ALA A 524 5.40 38.61 12.29
N TYR A 525 6.51 37.93 11.96
CA TYR A 525 7.87 38.39 12.24
C TYR A 525 8.19 39.74 11.60
N PHE A 526 7.97 39.87 10.28
CA PHE A 526 8.26 41.12 9.57
C PHE A 526 7.34 42.26 10.00
N GLY A 527 6.08 41.98 10.33
CA GLY A 527 5.15 43.01 10.83
C GLY A 527 5.60 43.57 12.18
N TRP A 528 5.99 42.69 13.10
CA TRP A 528 6.56 43.09 14.38
C TRP A 528 7.91 43.81 14.21
N LEU A 529 8.78 43.34 13.33
CA LEU A 529 10.07 43.95 13.03
C LEU A 529 9.93 45.39 12.50
N PHE A 530 9.05 45.61 11.52
CA PHE A 530 8.83 46.95 10.97
C PHE A 530 8.19 47.89 11.98
N TRP A 531 7.24 47.41 12.78
CA TRP A 531 6.70 48.19 13.90
C TRP A 531 7.79 48.58 14.90
N LEU A 532 8.67 47.64 15.28
CA LEU A 532 9.78 47.88 16.18
C LEU A 532 10.73 48.96 15.65
N ILE A 533 11.08 48.90 14.36
CA ILE A 533 11.95 49.88 13.70
C ILE A 533 11.30 51.27 13.68
N ASP A 534 10.01 51.35 13.40
CA ASP A 534 9.28 52.61 13.22
C ASP A 534 8.87 53.27 14.54
N ARG A 535 8.61 52.48 15.58
CA ARG A 535 8.11 52.96 16.89
C ARG A 535 9.16 53.02 17.99
N LEU A 536 10.35 52.44 17.83
CA LEU A 536 11.44 52.59 18.82
C LEU A 536 12.56 53.49 18.28
N ARG A 537 12.35 54.82 18.33
CA ARG A 537 13.32 55.86 17.90
C ARG A 537 13.97 56.60 19.08
N ARG A 538 15.14 57.24 18.89
CA ARG A 538 15.86 57.99 19.96
C ARG A 538 15.31 59.43 20.10
N LEU A 539 15.45 59.95 21.33
CA LEU A 539 14.97 61.25 21.86
C LEU A 539 15.72 62.47 21.32
N TYR A 540 15.40 62.98 20.13
CA TYR A 540 15.35 64.43 19.82
C TYR A 540 14.86 64.66 18.38
N PRO A 541 14.05 65.71 18.12
CA PRO A 541 13.45 66.63 19.09
C PRO A 541 12.27 66.02 19.87
N SER A 542 11.65 64.94 19.38
CA SER A 542 10.58 64.22 20.09
C SER A 542 10.79 62.71 20.03
N ALA A 543 10.66 62.04 21.19
CA ALA A 543 10.69 60.59 21.23
C ALA A 543 9.38 60.04 20.67
N ILE A 544 9.48 59.22 19.62
CA ILE A 544 8.34 58.47 19.09
C ILE A 544 8.40 57.11 19.80
N ILE A 545 7.50 56.91 20.76
CA ILE A 545 7.31 55.69 21.55
C ILE A 545 5.87 55.23 21.29
N PRO A 546 5.63 53.92 21.10
CA PRO A 546 4.27 53.42 20.86
C PRO A 546 3.39 53.66 22.09
N THR A 547 2.10 53.91 21.87
CA THR A 547 1.12 53.97 22.96
C THR A 547 0.96 52.59 23.61
N VAL A 548 0.49 52.55 24.87
CA VAL A 548 0.22 51.29 25.58
C VAL A 548 -0.79 50.46 24.80
N ASP A 549 -1.86 51.08 24.30
CA ASP A 549 -2.89 50.42 23.49
C ASP A 549 -2.33 49.83 22.20
N GLU A 550 -1.53 50.58 21.43
CA GLU A 550 -0.90 50.08 20.20
C GLU A 550 0.05 48.91 20.49
N SER A 551 0.80 48.99 21.59
CA SER A 551 1.73 47.92 22.01
C SER A 551 0.98 46.65 22.40
N ILE A 552 -0.13 46.76 23.15
CA ILE A 552 -0.98 45.61 23.50
C ILE A 552 -1.55 44.96 22.23
N TRP A 553 -2.10 45.76 21.31
CA TRP A 553 -2.66 45.22 20.07
C TRP A 553 -1.61 44.56 19.18
N MET A 554 -0.43 45.17 19.00
CA MET A 554 0.66 44.60 18.22
C MET A 554 1.21 43.30 18.81
N LEU A 555 1.45 43.26 20.14
CA LEU A 555 1.95 42.06 20.81
C LEU A 555 0.91 40.93 20.79
N THR A 556 -0.36 41.27 20.98
CA THR A 556 -1.47 40.30 20.92
C THR A 556 -1.60 39.74 19.50
N SER A 557 -1.64 40.59 18.47
CA SER A 557 -1.76 40.13 17.08
C SER A 557 -0.56 39.31 16.62
N PHE A 558 0.66 39.72 16.99
CA PHE A 558 1.89 38.97 16.74
C PHE A 558 1.83 37.58 17.38
N SER A 559 1.42 37.51 18.65
CA SER A 559 1.32 36.25 19.39
C SER A 559 0.27 35.32 18.77
N VAL A 560 -0.90 35.85 18.39
CA VAL A 560 -1.98 35.08 17.75
C VAL A 560 -1.56 34.55 16.39
N LEU A 561 -0.97 35.37 15.51
CA LEU A 561 -0.52 34.92 14.20
C LEU A 561 0.60 33.89 14.30
N THR A 562 1.55 34.11 15.21
CA THR A 562 2.64 33.16 15.46
C THR A 562 2.07 31.83 15.98
N LEU A 563 1.11 31.86 16.90
CA LEU A 563 0.44 30.65 17.40
C LEU A 563 -0.30 29.89 16.28
N LEU A 564 -1.06 30.61 15.43
CA LEU A 564 -1.74 30.01 14.28
C LEU A 564 -0.77 29.37 13.29
N GLY A 565 0.33 30.07 12.99
CA GLY A 565 1.40 29.57 12.13
C GLY A 565 2.09 28.33 12.70
N LEU A 566 2.40 28.34 14.01
CA LEU A 566 2.96 27.19 14.71
C LEU A 566 2.00 26.00 14.69
N LEU A 567 0.72 26.20 15.01
CA LEU A 567 -0.29 25.14 14.98
C LEU A 567 -0.43 24.52 13.58
N ALA A 568 -0.37 25.34 12.53
CA ALA A 568 -0.40 24.85 11.15
C ALA A 568 0.84 23.99 10.83
N ILE A 569 2.05 24.43 11.19
CA ILE A 569 3.28 23.68 10.96
C ILE A 569 3.29 22.36 11.76
N PHE A 570 2.96 22.39 13.05
CA PHE A 570 2.98 21.18 13.89
C PHE A 570 1.93 20.13 13.52
N ARG A 571 0.84 20.54 12.85
CA ARG A 571 -0.20 19.61 12.36
C ARG A 571 0.11 19.01 10.99
N SER A 572 0.90 19.69 10.17
CA SER A 572 1.11 19.34 8.76
C SER A 572 2.53 18.86 8.45
N ALA A 573 3.56 19.43 9.09
CA ALA A 573 4.94 19.08 8.81
C ALA A 573 5.31 17.72 9.41
N GLU A 574 6.02 16.90 8.65
CA GLU A 574 6.64 15.68 9.19
C GLU A 574 7.74 16.00 10.21
N GLN A 575 8.50 17.08 9.98
CA GLN A 575 9.62 17.51 10.80
C GLN A 575 9.46 18.98 11.24
N PRO A 576 8.52 19.27 12.16
CA PRO A 576 8.12 20.66 12.47
C PRO A 576 9.27 21.51 13.01
N TRP A 577 10.12 20.94 13.86
CA TRP A 577 11.30 21.64 14.41
C TRP A 577 12.32 22.01 13.33
N LEU A 578 12.54 21.13 12.36
CA LEU A 578 13.49 21.37 11.28
C LEU A 578 12.93 22.42 10.30
N THR A 579 11.62 22.36 10.00
CA THR A 579 10.92 23.42 9.26
C THR A 579 11.05 24.77 9.95
N LEU A 580 10.88 24.86 11.27
CA LEU A 580 11.03 26.10 12.02
C LEU A 580 12.47 26.60 12.04
N ALA A 581 13.45 25.74 12.27
CA ALA A 581 14.87 26.10 12.22
C ALA A 581 15.25 26.64 10.84
N CYS A 582 14.79 25.98 9.77
CA CYS A 582 14.95 26.44 8.40
C CYS A 582 14.32 27.81 8.18
N LEU A 583 13.10 28.02 8.66
CA LEU A 583 12.42 29.31 8.55
C LEU A 583 13.19 30.42 9.27
N VAL A 584 13.67 30.16 10.48
CA VAL A 584 14.49 31.10 11.26
C VAL A 584 15.78 31.48 10.53
N ILE A 585 16.51 30.49 9.99
CA ILE A 585 17.73 30.72 9.20
C ILE A 585 17.45 31.62 8.00
N ILE A 586 16.27 31.49 7.39
CA ILE A 586 15.87 32.33 6.26
C ILE A 586 15.50 33.74 6.75
N ILE A 587 14.63 33.92 7.74
CA ILE A 587 14.04 35.24 8.02
C ILE A 587 14.78 36.09 9.06
N VAL A 588 15.67 35.51 9.89
CA VAL A 588 16.26 36.24 11.04
C VAL A 588 17.64 36.86 10.77
N PRO A 589 18.65 36.14 10.22
CA PRO A 589 20.03 36.63 10.21
C PRO A 589 20.24 37.94 9.45
N VAL A 590 19.70 38.04 8.23
CA VAL A 590 19.86 39.24 7.40
C VAL A 590 19.16 40.45 8.04
N PRO A 591 17.88 40.37 8.47
CA PRO A 591 17.25 41.47 9.17
C PRO A 591 17.94 41.90 10.46
N VAL A 592 18.43 40.97 11.28
CA VAL A 592 19.16 41.29 12.52
C VAL A 592 20.48 42.01 12.23
N ILE A 593 21.24 41.57 11.23
CA ILE A 593 22.49 42.25 10.82
C ILE A 593 22.19 43.67 10.31
N LEU A 594 21.16 43.84 9.49
CA LEU A 594 20.73 45.13 8.99
C LEU A 594 20.26 46.05 10.14
N LEU A 595 19.49 45.52 11.09
CA LEU A 595 19.10 46.23 12.30
C LEU A 595 20.32 46.69 13.10
N LEU A 596 21.26 45.79 13.42
CA LEU A 596 22.46 46.15 14.19
C LEU A 596 23.23 47.28 13.53
N ARG A 597 23.39 47.23 12.19
CA ARG A 597 24.02 48.33 11.42
C ARG A 597 23.19 49.62 11.47
N LEU A 598 21.86 49.54 11.35
CA LEU A 598 20.98 50.71 11.43
C LEU A 598 21.13 51.42 12.79
N TYR A 599 21.19 50.65 13.88
CA TYR A 599 21.36 51.18 15.23
C TYR A 599 22.77 51.72 15.49
N GLN A 600 23.81 51.14 14.87
CA GLN A 600 25.18 51.65 14.91
C GLN A 600 25.35 52.98 14.14
N GLN A 601 24.67 53.12 12.99
CA GLN A 601 24.81 54.29 12.09
C GLN A 601 23.95 55.51 12.49
N GLY A 602 23.23 55.44 13.61
CA GLY A 602 22.63 56.64 14.23
C GLY A 602 21.15 56.92 13.92
N ARG A 603 20.47 56.22 13.01
CA ARG A 603 19.01 56.37 12.73
C ARG A 603 18.50 57.70 12.12
N TYR A 604 19.31 58.71 11.74
CA TYR A 604 18.76 60.07 11.54
C TYR A 604 18.91 60.72 10.15
N HIS A 605 17.89 61.53 9.86
CA HIS A 605 17.96 62.85 9.23
C HIS A 605 17.08 63.79 10.06
N ASP A 606 17.48 65.05 10.28
CA ASP A 606 16.84 65.99 11.22
C ASP A 606 15.39 66.39 10.88
N LEU A 607 14.89 65.96 9.72
CA LEU A 607 13.55 66.24 9.20
C LEU A 607 12.60 65.03 9.34
N MET A 608 12.99 64.02 10.12
CA MET A 608 12.21 62.79 10.35
C MET A 608 11.37 62.87 11.62
N ASP A 609 10.31 63.67 11.55
CA ASP A 609 9.29 63.85 12.58
C ASP A 609 8.13 62.84 12.51
N THR A 610 8.05 62.05 11.43
CA THR A 610 6.89 61.20 11.05
C THR A 610 7.31 59.76 10.77
N SER A 611 6.35 58.83 10.61
CA SER A 611 6.58 57.40 10.32
C SER A 611 7.49 57.17 9.09
N TYR A 612 8.33 56.13 9.13
CA TYR A 612 9.09 55.66 7.96
C TYR A 612 8.16 55.13 6.86
N PHE A 613 6.96 54.70 7.25
CA PHE A 613 5.97 54.07 6.40
C PHE A 613 4.76 54.95 6.13
N THR A 614 4.12 54.72 4.99
CA THR A 614 2.97 55.51 4.51
C THR A 614 1.74 54.63 4.24
N GLU A 615 0.53 55.18 4.37
CA GLU A 615 -0.74 54.56 3.98
C GLU A 615 -1.29 55.19 2.68
N ASP A 616 -2.06 54.42 1.90
CA ASP A 616 -2.82 54.96 0.75
C ASP A 616 -4.04 55.75 1.23
N GLY A 617 -4.19 56.99 0.78
CA GLY A 617 -5.40 57.78 0.99
C GLY A 617 -6.55 57.44 0.04
N SER A 618 -6.37 56.55 -0.95
CA SER A 618 -7.45 56.15 -1.87
C SER A 618 -8.46 55.17 -1.26
N MET A 619 -9.74 55.32 -1.61
CA MET A 619 -10.80 54.36 -1.25
C MET A 619 -10.36 52.93 -1.60
N ARG A 620 -10.50 52.01 -0.63
CA ARG A 620 -10.10 50.59 -0.74
C ARG A 620 -10.86 49.88 -1.86
N GLN A 621 -10.36 49.97 -3.10
CA GLN A 621 -10.91 49.24 -4.25
C GLN A 621 -10.42 47.80 -4.26
N LEU A 622 -11.33 46.86 -4.53
CA LEU A 622 -11.04 45.44 -4.70
C LEU A 622 -10.30 45.26 -6.04
N ARG A 623 -8.99 44.98 -6.01
CA ARG A 623 -8.17 44.77 -7.21
C ARG A 623 -7.23 43.58 -7.00
N LEU A 624 -7.40 42.53 -7.80
CA LEU A 624 -6.46 41.42 -7.96
C LEU A 624 -5.19 41.94 -8.64
N LEU A 625 -4.17 42.25 -7.85
CA LEU A 625 -2.85 42.68 -8.32
C LEU A 625 -1.82 41.67 -7.82
N ILE A 626 -1.17 40.96 -8.74
CA ILE A 626 -0.24 39.85 -8.49
C ILE A 626 1.16 40.41 -8.13
N GLY A 627 1.20 41.41 -7.25
CA GLY A 627 2.42 42.09 -6.83
C GLY A 627 2.54 43.50 -7.43
N ARG A 628 2.90 44.46 -6.58
CA ARG A 628 3.44 45.77 -6.98
C ARG A 628 4.86 45.87 -6.43
N LEU A 629 5.75 46.52 -7.17
CA LEU A 629 7.06 46.91 -6.66
C LEU A 629 6.88 47.91 -5.51
N PRO A 630 7.78 47.97 -4.52
CA PRO A 630 7.84 49.08 -3.58
C PRO A 630 7.95 50.39 -4.37
N VAL A 631 6.91 51.22 -4.34
CA VAL A 631 6.87 52.46 -5.12
C VAL A 631 7.40 53.60 -4.26
N ILE A 632 8.51 54.21 -4.68
CA ILE A 632 8.93 55.52 -4.20
C ILE A 632 8.41 56.54 -5.21
N PRO A 633 7.40 57.37 -4.88
CA PRO A 633 6.82 58.31 -5.84
C PRO A 633 7.85 59.39 -6.22
N ARG A 634 8.32 59.36 -7.46
CA ARG A 634 9.33 60.30 -7.99
C ARG A 634 8.78 61.71 -8.26
N TYR A 635 7.47 61.83 -8.53
CA TYR A 635 6.81 63.09 -8.89
C TYR A 635 5.88 63.59 -7.79
N GLU A 636 5.87 64.91 -7.56
CA GLU A 636 5.11 65.59 -6.50
C GLU A 636 3.60 65.32 -6.54
N ILE A 637 3.01 65.29 -7.72
CA ILE A 637 1.57 65.06 -7.93
C ILE A 637 1.10 63.67 -7.45
N PHE A 638 2.01 62.70 -7.33
CA PHE A 638 1.68 61.38 -6.79
C PHE A 638 1.91 61.26 -5.27
N ARG A 639 2.51 62.28 -4.63
CA ARG A 639 2.76 62.34 -3.19
C ARG A 639 1.47 62.57 -2.39
N ASP A 640 0.51 63.33 -2.92
CA ASP A 640 -0.76 63.66 -2.25
C ASP A 640 -1.67 62.45 -1.95
N ARG A 641 -1.33 61.26 -2.47
CA ARG A 641 -2.06 60.01 -2.22
C ARG A 641 -1.50 59.18 -1.07
N TYR A 642 -0.33 59.53 -0.52
CA TYR A 642 0.33 58.75 0.52
C TYR A 642 0.49 59.59 1.79
N MET A 643 -0.17 59.15 2.87
CA MET A 643 -0.07 59.81 4.18
C MET A 643 0.88 59.05 5.09
N PRO A 644 1.70 59.71 5.94
CA PRO A 644 2.45 59.01 6.96
C PRO A 644 1.48 58.28 7.91
N LEU A 645 1.89 57.12 8.44
CA LEU A 645 1.09 56.44 9.47
C LEU A 645 0.88 57.40 10.65
N LEU A 646 -0.37 57.81 10.86
CA LEU A 646 -0.78 58.70 11.95
C LEU A 646 -0.58 57.98 13.30
N TRP A 647 -0.52 58.70 14.41
CA TRP A 647 -0.18 58.12 15.72
C TRP A 647 -1.37 57.83 16.63
N ASP A 648 -2.47 58.53 16.40
CA ASP A 648 -3.66 58.61 17.25
C ASP A 648 -4.73 57.57 16.90
N ARG A 649 -4.55 56.79 15.84
CA ARG A 649 -5.54 55.78 15.41
C ARG A 649 -5.32 54.43 16.09
N ARG A 650 -6.37 53.93 16.73
CA ARG A 650 -6.41 52.60 17.37
C ARG A 650 -6.11 51.41 16.44
N TRP A 651 -6.17 51.62 15.12
CA TRP A 651 -6.05 50.57 14.09
C TRP A 651 -4.71 50.58 13.35
N ASN A 652 -3.78 51.47 13.72
CA ASN A 652 -2.50 51.65 13.02
C ASN A 652 -1.65 50.37 12.95
N TRP A 653 -1.75 49.53 13.98
CA TRP A 653 -1.06 48.26 14.06
C TRP A 653 -1.35 47.32 12.87
N LEU A 654 -2.54 47.42 12.26
CA LEU A 654 -2.92 46.63 11.09
C LEU A 654 -2.09 46.96 9.84
N ASN A 655 -1.59 48.19 9.73
CA ASN A 655 -0.84 48.65 8.56
C ASN A 655 0.53 47.94 8.45
N TYR A 656 1.05 47.36 9.53
CA TYR A 656 2.30 46.58 9.50
C TYR A 656 2.13 45.15 8.98
N TYR A 657 0.90 44.62 8.99
CA TYR A 657 0.57 43.29 8.46
C TYR A 657 -0.14 43.33 7.10
N ASP A 658 -0.67 44.50 6.70
CA ASP A 658 -1.50 44.71 5.51
C ASP A 658 -2.70 43.74 5.40
N PHE A 659 -3.46 43.55 6.49
CA PHE A 659 -4.71 42.76 6.48
C PHE A 659 -5.84 43.51 5.76
N SER A 660 -5.80 43.51 4.43
CA SER A 660 -6.93 43.92 3.60
C SER A 660 -7.98 42.79 3.56
N LEU A 661 -8.94 42.77 4.48
CA LEU A 661 -10.08 41.82 4.51
C LEU A 661 -10.91 41.80 3.20
N ASN A 662 -10.84 42.84 2.37
CA ASN A 662 -11.46 42.89 1.04
C ASN A 662 -10.64 42.20 -0.08
N ASN A 663 -9.46 41.65 0.19
CA ASN A 663 -8.62 41.00 -0.82
C ASN A 663 -8.07 39.66 -0.30
N LEU A 664 -8.97 38.67 -0.12
CA LEU A 664 -8.65 37.30 0.32
C LEU A 664 -7.53 36.59 -0.50
N LEU A 665 -7.16 37.15 -1.67
CA LEU A 665 -6.15 36.63 -2.60
C LEU A 665 -4.94 37.58 -2.83
N ARG A 666 -4.86 38.76 -2.20
CA ARG A 666 -3.58 39.50 -2.10
C ARG A 666 -2.78 38.88 -0.96
N LEU A 667 -2.17 37.73 -1.24
CA LEU A 667 -1.25 37.06 -0.32
C LEU A 667 0.14 37.72 -0.37
N GLY A 668 0.17 39.05 -0.34
CA GLY A 668 1.38 39.84 -0.26
C GLY A 668 1.95 39.77 1.14
N PHE A 669 3.15 39.22 1.29
CA PHE A 669 4.03 39.55 2.40
C PHE A 669 4.00 41.08 2.59
N ASN A 670 3.57 41.55 3.77
CA ASN A 670 3.36 42.95 4.18
C ASN A 670 3.70 44.00 3.09
N ASP A 671 2.71 44.55 2.38
CA ASP A 671 2.91 45.61 1.35
C ASP A 671 3.27 46.95 2.01
N VAL A 672 4.45 46.99 2.63
CA VAL A 672 4.92 48.13 3.41
C VAL A 672 5.41 49.22 2.47
N ARG A 673 4.75 50.38 2.53
CA ARG A 673 5.07 51.53 1.67
C ARG A 673 6.05 52.44 2.37
N LEU A 674 7.12 52.79 1.66
CA LEU A 674 8.22 53.59 2.19
C LEU A 674 8.02 55.09 1.91
N ARG A 675 8.52 55.93 2.81
CA ARG A 675 8.67 57.37 2.57
C ARG A 675 9.73 57.64 1.49
N ASP A 676 9.53 58.70 0.73
CA ASP A 676 10.41 59.11 -0.38
C ASP A 676 11.63 59.93 0.06
N LYS A 677 11.49 60.74 1.12
CA LYS A 677 12.55 61.63 1.61
C LYS A 677 13.17 61.13 2.91
N HIS A 678 14.49 61.32 3.00
CA HIS A 678 15.29 61.12 4.21
C HIS A 678 15.29 59.69 4.79
N LEU A 679 14.77 58.70 4.04
CA LEU A 679 14.74 57.29 4.45
C LEU A 679 16.15 56.69 4.47
N PRO A 680 16.59 56.08 5.60
CA PRO A 680 17.84 55.33 5.64
C PRO A 680 17.84 54.19 4.60
N GLY A 681 18.91 54.09 3.81
CA GLY A 681 19.04 53.05 2.78
C GLY A 681 18.89 51.63 3.33
N ILE A 682 19.29 51.39 4.57
CA ILE A 682 19.14 50.09 5.26
C ILE A 682 17.67 49.68 5.41
N ILE A 683 16.75 50.62 5.70
CA ILE A 683 15.32 50.33 5.81
C ILE A 683 14.75 49.95 4.44
N SER A 684 15.19 50.64 3.39
CA SER A 684 14.85 50.25 2.01
C SER A 684 15.39 48.86 1.67
N THR A 685 16.65 48.55 2.02
CA THR A 685 17.23 47.20 1.83
C THR A 685 16.43 46.13 2.56
N LEU A 686 15.99 46.39 3.79
CA LEU A 686 15.18 45.46 4.57
C LEU A 686 13.80 45.22 3.94
N ALA A 687 13.15 46.27 3.44
CA ALA A 687 11.89 46.16 2.71
C ALA A 687 12.05 45.36 1.41
N TRP A 688 13.10 45.61 0.63
CA TRP A 688 13.41 44.82 -0.57
C TRP A 688 13.68 43.36 -0.25
N TYR A 689 14.39 43.07 0.84
CA TYR A 689 14.64 41.70 1.30
C TYR A 689 13.34 40.96 1.64
N GLN A 690 12.47 41.59 2.43
CA GLN A 690 11.15 41.05 2.77
C GLN A 690 10.28 40.85 1.53
N TRP A 691 10.30 41.79 0.58
CA TRP A 691 9.55 41.70 -0.68
C TRP A 691 10.04 40.57 -1.58
N SER A 692 11.36 40.35 -1.69
CA SER A 692 11.93 39.22 -2.44
C SER A 692 11.49 37.87 -1.87
N LEU A 693 11.51 37.72 -0.53
CA LEU A 693 10.95 36.53 0.13
C LEU A 693 9.44 36.40 -0.11
N GLY A 694 8.73 37.53 -0.13
CA GLY A 694 7.31 37.61 -0.43
C GLY A 694 6.95 37.06 -1.80
N ILE A 695 7.70 37.41 -2.84
CA ILE A 695 7.51 36.85 -4.19
C ILE A 695 7.69 35.34 -4.19
N LEU A 696 8.78 34.86 -3.59
CA LEU A 696 9.05 33.42 -3.52
C LEU A 696 7.92 32.68 -2.80
N TYR A 697 7.42 33.23 -1.70
CA TYR A 697 6.27 32.69 -0.99
C TYR A 697 5.00 32.69 -1.84
N ILE A 698 4.67 33.79 -2.53
CA ILE A 698 3.49 33.86 -3.40
C ILE A 698 3.58 32.83 -4.51
N THR A 699 4.74 32.72 -5.17
CA THR A 699 4.96 31.71 -6.21
C THR A 699 4.75 30.31 -5.66
N LEU A 700 5.31 30.01 -4.48
CA LEU A 700 5.15 28.73 -3.81
C LEU A 700 3.69 28.45 -3.42
N LEU A 701 2.99 29.46 -2.92
CA LEU A 701 1.60 29.36 -2.50
C LEU A 701 0.66 29.17 -3.70
N LEU A 702 0.84 29.93 -4.77
CA LEU A 702 0.08 29.76 -6.02
C LEU A 702 0.35 28.39 -6.63
N TRP A 703 1.60 27.94 -6.66
CA TRP A 703 1.97 26.61 -7.13
C TRP A 703 1.34 25.50 -6.27
N THR A 704 1.25 25.70 -4.96
CA THR A 704 0.60 24.75 -4.05
C THR A 704 -0.91 24.73 -4.26
N LEU A 705 -1.55 25.89 -4.33
CA LEU A 705 -2.98 26.05 -4.58
C LEU A 705 -3.39 25.39 -5.91
N SER A 706 -2.55 25.54 -6.95
CA SER A 706 -2.77 24.95 -8.26
C SER A 706 -2.75 23.40 -8.24
N ARG A 707 -2.14 22.81 -7.21
CA ARG A 707 -2.05 21.35 -7.02
C ARG A 707 -3.03 20.81 -6.00
N THR A 708 -3.50 21.62 -5.07
CA THR A 708 -4.44 21.20 -4.01
C THR A 708 -5.89 21.48 -4.37
N ILE A 709 -6.17 22.51 -5.18
CA ILE A 709 -7.53 22.88 -5.57
C ILE A 709 -7.78 22.42 -7.02
N PRO A 710 -8.63 21.39 -7.24
CA PRO A 710 -9.00 21.00 -8.59
C PRO A 710 -9.70 22.15 -9.33
N GLY A 711 -9.34 22.37 -10.59
CA GLY A 711 -9.91 23.42 -11.44
C GLY A 711 -9.23 24.79 -11.34
N LEU A 712 -8.43 25.07 -10.30
CA LEU A 712 -7.74 26.37 -10.16
C LEU A 712 -6.68 26.58 -11.27
N ASN A 713 -6.07 25.50 -11.77
CA ASN A 713 -5.16 25.57 -12.92
C ASN A 713 -5.83 26.21 -14.15
N LEU A 714 -7.11 25.93 -14.42
CA LEU A 714 -7.82 26.52 -15.56
C LEU A 714 -7.94 28.05 -15.40
N LEU A 715 -8.17 28.55 -14.19
CA LEU A 715 -8.25 29.98 -13.89
C LEU A 715 -6.89 30.69 -13.90
N ILE A 716 -5.81 29.99 -13.55
CA ILE A 716 -4.45 30.56 -13.53
C ILE A 716 -3.85 30.63 -14.95
N TYR A 717 -4.20 29.69 -15.83
CA TYR A 717 -3.70 29.64 -17.22
C TYR A 717 -4.62 30.31 -18.25
N LEU A 718 -5.86 30.68 -17.89
CA LEU A 718 -6.72 31.55 -18.71
C LEU A 718 -6.31 33.02 -18.47
N LYS A 719 -5.20 33.43 -19.07
CA LYS A 719 -4.91 34.84 -19.36
C LYS A 719 -4.17 34.99 -20.67
#